data_AF-A0A940AVZ1-F1
#
_entry.id   AF-A0A940AVZ1-F1
#
_cell.length_a   1.000
_cell.length_b   1.000
_cell.length_c   1.000
_cell.angle_alpha   90.00
_cell.angle_beta   90.00
_cell.angle_gamma   90.00
#
_symmetry.space_group_name_H-M   'P 1'
#
loop_
_entity.id
_entity.type
_entity.pdbx_description
1 polymer ?
#
loop_
_entity_poly.entity_id
_entity_poly.type
_entity_poly.pdbx_seq_one_letter_code
_entity_poly.pdbx_strand_id
1 'polypeptide(L)'
;MSSRLRAVIIFAVYTFLVCTFTVLFFIFFTKAESVLPPDSFGYRLNKGFIFFFNLIPAVLMTAEIFGFSWFFGISSSGREKRFSTIMLGHFKSVLIICVSCVLICFVVKEALIPIVEEKISVYEIRQRNFVLYTELANENANEGSYDYARFYADEALKLYPDSAEAKELARHMEEEEIKARSKSGMTTPDTQDKGYYAYQQGDSLAYSSLQKAEKALADSDYINAHYYAELAKKTTGRADQNKARAQEISSIALDKLSKNSDYLEIAETALKTSNYIDAHYYAELAKKTNDEEIKARANEISSMAWDIISNNDDLLNKGTDELYKTKKEAYIALERGDVLKAYYTLLKLNDLYPSDPDVKNYFAATMEKLQKQYFFVDETTDMRDFEAANDVYFAWTKADGTIDIIFIGGISIVEDTGQFVQYFRNFSVTTVSPEGDTIQFFSVPYAKMTAQLVSSLRDSGLIDANWEIKTSNDQYVPFIFLEGVDREADNLRNGKINPSIAPKYKYPQEEDPLPFYLLDIPFGDLTLIRLACGGPENMPFISLLRFASKADQYGFSSEIYSCALAKRCCYPFIILVFMIFFAVVSFNYRLLSGHMFRFGWILLFPIMTAGIYFMMMLADYLESIVAISMYSLLGAATPIGMLGIVILLVLLTSFRFLSVHGE
;
A
#
# COMPACT_ATOMS: atom_id res chain seq x y z
N MET A 1 37.74 27.31 29.08
CA MET A 1 37.21 26.54 27.93
C MET A 1 38.39 25.87 27.23
N SER A 2 38.45 24.54 27.20
CA SER A 2 39.59 23.83 26.58
C SER A 2 39.67 24.15 25.08
N SER A 3 40.88 24.15 24.51
CA SER A 3 41.11 24.40 23.06
C SER A 3 40.30 23.43 22.18
N ARG A 4 40.09 22.20 22.64
CA ARG A 4 39.25 21.18 21.99
C ARG A 4 37.77 21.58 21.93
N LEU A 5 37.23 22.13 23.02
CA LEU A 5 35.83 22.58 23.06
C LEU A 5 35.58 23.76 22.11
N ARG A 6 36.58 24.65 21.92
CA ARG A 6 36.46 25.77 20.97
C ARG A 6 36.39 25.31 19.52
N ALA A 7 37.20 24.32 19.13
CA ALA A 7 37.17 23.76 17.78
C ALA A 7 35.80 23.12 17.46
N VAL A 8 35.26 22.33 18.40
CA VAL A 8 33.93 21.72 18.25
C VAL A 8 32.83 22.77 18.06
N ILE A 9 32.85 23.85 18.85
CA ILE A 9 31.86 24.93 18.71
C ILE A 9 32.00 25.64 17.36
N ILE A 10 33.22 25.91 16.89
CA ILE A 10 33.44 26.56 15.59
C ILE A 10 32.87 25.70 14.46
N PHE A 11 33.11 24.39 14.47
CA PHE A 11 32.56 23.49 13.46
C PHE A 11 31.04 23.35 13.55
N ALA A 12 30.47 23.28 14.76
CA ALA A 12 29.02 23.27 14.94
C ALA A 12 28.35 24.53 14.37
N VAL A 13 28.94 25.71 14.65
CA VAL A 13 28.48 26.99 14.11
C VAL A 13 28.62 27.02 12.59
N TYR A 14 29.73 26.53 12.03
CA TYR A 14 29.91 26.44 10.58
C TYR A 14 28.83 25.57 9.92
N THR A 15 28.59 24.36 10.44
CA THR A 15 27.54 23.46 9.93
C THR A 15 26.16 24.11 9.97
N PHE A 16 25.84 24.82 11.07
CA PHE A 16 24.57 25.55 11.21
C PHE A 16 24.44 26.69 10.19
N LEU A 17 25.50 27.47 9.97
CA LEU A 17 25.52 28.55 8.98
C LEU A 17 25.35 28.02 7.56
N VAL A 18 26.02 26.90 7.23
CA VAL A 18 25.87 26.23 5.92
C VAL A 18 24.43 25.78 5.72
N CYS A 19 23.83 25.12 6.72
CA CYS A 19 22.43 24.69 6.68
C CYS A 19 21.46 25.88 6.45
N THR A 20 21.65 26.95 7.23
CA THR A 20 20.81 28.16 7.12
C THR A 20 20.94 28.78 5.74
N PHE A 21 22.15 28.92 5.23
CA PHE A 21 22.41 29.47 3.91
C PHE A 21 21.77 28.65 2.79
N THR A 22 21.95 27.32 2.80
CA THR A 22 21.37 26.43 1.78
C THR A 22 19.85 26.45 1.81
N VAL A 23 19.23 26.43 2.98
CA VAL A 23 17.77 26.47 3.11
C VAL A 23 17.20 27.80 2.62
N LEU A 24 17.77 28.93 3.03
CA LEU A 24 17.34 30.25 2.57
C LEU A 24 17.51 30.41 1.06
N PHE A 25 18.62 29.94 0.50
CA PHE A 25 18.87 30.00 -0.94
C PHE A 25 17.74 29.29 -1.72
N PHE A 26 17.35 28.08 -1.32
CA PHE A 26 16.30 27.33 -2.02
C PHE A 26 14.90 27.95 -1.84
N ILE A 27 14.60 28.53 -0.67
CA ILE A 27 13.32 29.23 -0.45
C ILE A 27 13.13 30.40 -1.44
N PHE A 28 14.18 31.20 -1.65
CA PHE A 28 14.10 32.42 -2.45
C PHE A 28 14.37 32.23 -3.94
N PHE A 29 15.24 31.30 -4.34
CA PHE A 29 15.73 31.19 -5.71
C PHE A 29 15.20 29.97 -6.49
N THR A 30 14.60 28.98 -5.84
CA THR A 30 14.07 27.80 -6.54
C THR A 30 12.66 28.05 -7.07
N LYS A 31 12.46 27.78 -8.37
CA LYS A 31 11.15 27.78 -9.00
C LYS A 31 10.34 26.57 -8.55
N ALA A 32 9.05 26.75 -8.30
CA ALA A 32 8.11 25.70 -7.87
C ALA A 32 7.00 25.50 -8.90
N GLU A 33 7.36 25.47 -10.19
CA GLU A 33 6.40 25.36 -11.31
C GLU A 33 5.80 23.94 -11.42
N SER A 34 6.38 22.95 -10.73
CA SER A 34 5.96 21.54 -10.76
C SER A 34 5.00 21.13 -9.63
N VAL A 35 4.52 22.08 -8.83
CA VAL A 35 3.64 21.81 -7.67
C VAL A 35 2.52 22.84 -7.58
N LEU A 36 1.43 22.45 -6.92
CA LEU A 36 0.30 23.35 -6.70
C LEU A 36 0.75 24.60 -5.91
N PRO A 37 0.16 25.78 -6.18
CA PRO A 37 0.55 27.02 -5.51
C PRO A 37 0.60 26.95 -3.97
N PRO A 38 -0.35 26.29 -3.27
CA PRO A 38 -0.32 26.14 -1.81
C PRO A 38 0.90 25.36 -1.29
N ASP A 39 1.43 24.41 -2.07
CA ASP A 39 2.50 23.51 -1.66
C ASP A 39 3.91 24.05 -1.95
N SER A 40 3.98 25.17 -2.67
CA SER A 40 5.23 25.74 -3.17
C SER A 40 6.27 26.06 -2.09
N PHE A 41 5.85 26.52 -0.91
CA PHE A 41 6.76 26.83 0.19
C PHE A 41 7.38 25.56 0.81
N GLY A 42 6.53 24.57 1.13
CA GLY A 42 6.95 23.30 1.70
C GLY A 42 7.90 22.54 0.77
N TYR A 43 7.63 22.59 -0.53
CA TYR A 43 8.48 22.01 -1.57
C TYR A 43 9.91 22.61 -1.56
N ARG A 44 10.01 23.95 -1.59
CA ARG A 44 11.32 24.64 -1.62
C ARG A 44 12.12 24.41 -0.34
N LEU A 45 11.45 24.42 0.81
CA LEU A 45 12.07 24.15 2.10
C LEU A 45 12.71 22.76 2.12
N ASN A 46 11.96 21.73 1.72
CA ASN A 46 12.43 20.35 1.70
C ASN A 46 13.57 20.12 0.70
N LYS A 47 13.52 20.74 -0.50
CA LYS A 47 14.65 20.72 -1.45
C LYS A 47 15.93 21.32 -0.85
N GLY A 48 15.81 22.42 -0.09
CA GLY A 48 16.93 23.02 0.63
C GLY A 48 17.57 22.07 1.66
N PHE A 49 16.75 21.31 2.39
CA PHE A 49 17.24 20.29 3.33
C PHE A 49 17.95 19.12 2.63
N ILE A 50 17.41 18.60 1.53
CA ILE A 50 18.08 17.55 0.74
C ILE A 50 19.46 18.01 0.28
N PHE A 51 19.55 19.24 -0.25
CA PHE A 51 20.83 19.79 -0.68
C PHE A 51 21.83 19.88 0.49
N PHE A 52 21.39 20.36 1.65
CA PHE A 52 22.22 20.38 2.85
C PHE A 52 22.68 18.98 3.29
N PHE A 53 21.78 18.00 3.30
CA PHE A 53 22.09 16.63 3.67
C PHE A 53 23.13 15.99 2.75
N ASN A 54 23.04 16.23 1.44
CA ASN A 54 24.06 15.82 0.48
C ASN A 54 25.42 16.50 0.69
N LEU A 55 25.44 17.67 1.34
CA LEU A 55 26.66 18.42 1.65
C LEU A 55 27.31 18.00 2.98
N ILE A 56 26.58 17.33 3.88
CA ILE A 56 27.09 16.93 5.21
C ILE A 56 28.43 16.19 5.14
N PRO A 57 28.63 15.17 4.27
CA PRO A 57 29.92 14.47 4.23
C PRO A 57 31.10 15.41 3.91
N ALA A 58 30.90 16.36 2.99
CA ALA A 58 31.94 17.32 2.63
C ALA A 58 32.22 18.33 3.77
N VAL A 59 31.19 18.75 4.50
CA VAL A 59 31.33 19.59 5.71
C VAL A 59 32.11 18.85 6.79
N LEU A 60 31.81 17.58 7.03
CA LEU A 60 32.50 16.75 8.01
C LEU A 60 33.97 16.50 7.62
N MET A 61 34.25 16.18 6.35
CA MET A 61 35.62 16.04 5.85
C MET A 61 36.40 17.36 5.96
N THR A 62 35.75 18.50 5.70
CA THR A 62 36.38 19.82 5.92
C THR A 62 36.75 20.00 7.38
N ALA A 63 35.82 19.68 8.30
CA ALA A 63 36.08 19.76 9.73
C ALA A 63 37.21 18.81 10.17
N GLU A 64 37.27 17.62 9.57
CA GLU A 64 38.30 16.62 9.81
C GLU A 64 39.69 17.12 9.39
N ILE A 65 39.82 17.74 8.21
CA ILE A 65 41.10 18.25 7.72
C ILE A 65 41.72 19.23 8.73
N PHE A 66 40.94 20.23 9.14
CA PHE A 66 41.42 21.25 10.06
C PHE A 66 41.56 20.70 11.49
N GLY A 67 40.63 19.84 11.91
CA GLY A 67 40.65 19.20 13.23
C GLY A 67 41.87 18.31 13.44
N PHE A 68 42.21 17.48 12.46
CA PHE A 68 43.39 16.61 12.52
C PHE A 68 44.69 17.36 12.31
N SER A 69 44.74 18.35 11.41
CA SER A 69 45.93 19.19 11.25
C SER A 69 46.31 19.90 12.56
N TRP A 70 45.30 20.31 13.34
CA TRP A 70 45.47 20.85 14.68
C TRP A 70 45.87 19.79 15.70
N PHE A 71 45.17 18.65 15.73
CA PHE A 71 45.42 17.56 16.67
C PHE A 71 46.85 17.02 16.55
N PHE A 72 47.30 16.69 15.34
CA PHE A 72 48.66 16.20 15.08
C PHE A 72 49.72 17.27 15.36
N GLY A 73 49.40 18.55 15.15
CA GLY A 73 50.32 19.65 15.49
C GLY A 73 50.61 19.76 17.00
N ILE A 74 49.64 19.40 17.84
CA ILE A 74 49.80 19.39 19.31
C ILE A 74 50.40 18.07 19.80
N SER A 75 49.99 16.94 19.21
CA SER A 75 50.38 15.61 19.71
C SER A 75 51.69 15.08 19.12
N SER A 76 52.14 15.60 17.97
CA SER A 76 53.35 15.10 17.32
C SER A 76 54.62 15.66 17.95
N SER A 77 55.56 14.76 18.29
CA SER A 77 56.87 15.10 18.88
C SER A 77 57.98 15.29 17.84
N GLY A 78 57.63 15.34 16.54
CA GLY A 78 58.57 15.51 15.42
C GLY A 78 59.43 14.30 15.10
N ARG A 79 59.27 13.15 15.78
CA ARG A 79 60.09 11.93 15.57
C ARG A 79 59.25 10.66 15.46
N GLU A 80 58.11 10.74 14.79
CA GLU A 80 57.23 9.60 14.60
C GLU A 80 57.77 8.67 13.51
N LYS A 81 58.28 7.50 13.93
CA LYS A 81 58.70 6.44 13.01
C LYS A 81 57.48 5.75 12.40
N ARG A 82 57.65 5.28 11.16
CA ARG A 82 56.66 4.45 10.44
C ARG A 82 56.28 3.23 11.29
N PHE A 83 54.99 2.91 11.33
CA PHE A 83 54.45 1.78 12.12
C PHE A 83 54.81 1.80 13.62
N SER A 84 55.13 2.96 14.19
CA SER A 84 55.40 3.08 15.63
C SER A 84 54.12 2.98 16.47
N THR A 85 54.28 2.66 17.76
CA THR A 85 53.16 2.62 18.72
C THR A 85 52.43 3.96 18.83
N ILE A 86 53.14 5.08 18.64
CA ILE A 86 52.56 6.43 18.64
C ILE A 86 51.69 6.61 17.39
N MET A 87 52.20 6.23 16.21
CA MET A 87 51.44 6.30 14.95
C MET A 87 50.19 5.41 15.00
N LEU A 88 50.27 4.22 15.60
CA LEU A 88 49.11 3.36 15.84
C LEU A 88 48.09 4.00 16.78
N GLY A 89 48.54 4.72 17.80
CA GLY A 89 47.66 5.50 18.69
C GLY A 89 46.94 6.64 17.96
N HIS A 90 47.64 7.34 17.08
CA HIS A 90 47.07 8.36 16.20
C HIS A 90 46.04 7.75 15.23
N PHE A 91 46.40 6.64 14.56
CA PHE A 91 45.50 5.94 13.65
C PHE A 91 44.24 5.42 14.34
N LYS A 92 44.36 4.88 15.55
CA LYS A 92 43.19 4.48 16.36
C LYS A 92 42.25 5.65 16.61
N SER A 93 42.80 6.82 16.92
CA SER A 93 42.00 8.03 17.17
C SER A 93 41.30 8.52 15.89
N VAL A 94 42.02 8.49 14.76
CA VAL A 94 41.48 8.80 13.43
C VAL A 94 40.32 7.87 13.10
N LEU A 95 40.52 6.55 13.18
CA LEU A 95 39.48 5.56 12.87
C LEU A 95 38.22 5.76 13.70
N ILE A 96 38.34 6.01 15.01
CA ILE A 96 37.16 6.23 15.88
C ILE A 96 36.33 7.42 15.38
N ILE A 97 36.99 8.53 15.02
CA ILE A 97 36.32 9.73 14.51
C ILE A 97 35.74 9.49 13.12
N CYS A 98 36.52 8.92 12.18
CA CYS A 98 36.05 8.64 10.83
C CYS A 98 34.85 7.68 10.83
N VAL A 99 34.87 6.61 11.63
CA VAL A 99 33.74 5.67 11.77
C VAL A 99 32.51 6.37 12.34
N SER A 100 32.69 7.27 13.31
CA SER A 100 31.58 8.07 13.87
C SER A 100 30.98 9.01 12.81
N CYS A 101 31.81 9.68 12.01
CA CYS A 101 31.36 10.51 10.90
C CYS A 101 30.67 9.69 9.80
N VAL A 102 31.21 8.52 9.46
CA VAL A 102 30.60 7.59 8.49
C VAL A 102 29.22 7.14 8.94
N LEU A 103 29.03 6.84 10.24
CA LEU A 103 27.73 6.49 10.80
C LEU A 103 26.73 7.64 10.63
N ILE A 104 27.15 8.89 10.89
CA ILE A 104 26.32 10.09 10.68
C ILE A 104 25.95 10.22 9.20
N CYS A 105 26.91 10.11 8.28
CA CYS A 105 26.65 10.17 6.84
C CYS A 105 25.69 9.06 6.38
N PHE A 106 25.84 7.84 6.92
CA PHE A 106 24.96 6.72 6.61
C PHE A 106 23.53 6.98 7.09
N VAL A 107 23.34 7.46 8.32
CA VAL A 107 22.01 7.81 8.85
C VAL A 107 21.37 8.95 8.04
N VAL A 108 22.16 9.96 7.66
CA VAL A 108 21.66 11.05 6.81
C VAL A 108 21.17 10.49 5.47
N LYS A 109 21.96 9.65 4.81
CA LYS A 109 21.64 9.09 3.49
C LYS A 109 20.50 8.08 3.50
N GLU A 110 20.44 7.22 4.52
CA GLU A 110 19.52 6.07 4.56
C GLU A 110 18.25 6.32 5.37
N ALA A 111 18.20 7.41 6.15
CA ALA A 111 17.01 7.78 6.91
C ALA A 111 16.54 9.20 6.61
N LEU A 112 17.40 10.22 6.77
CA LEU A 112 16.93 11.62 6.68
C LEU A 112 16.58 12.05 5.26
N ILE A 113 17.40 11.70 4.26
CA ILE A 113 17.12 12.02 2.86
C ILE A 113 15.80 11.38 2.39
N PRO A 114 15.58 10.06 2.52
CA PRO A 114 14.33 9.42 2.12
C PRO A 114 13.08 10.02 2.77
N ILE A 115 13.15 10.37 4.07
CA ILE A 115 12.02 11.01 4.78
C ILE A 115 11.66 12.36 4.16
N VAL A 116 12.64 13.13 3.71
CA VAL A 116 12.40 14.44 3.07
C VAL A 116 11.96 14.26 1.61
N GLU A 117 12.50 13.29 0.89
CA GLU A 117 12.10 12.95 -0.49
C GLU A 117 10.65 12.47 -0.55
N GLU A 118 10.20 11.67 0.41
CA GLU A 118 8.80 11.26 0.53
C GLU A 118 7.86 12.48 0.66
N LYS A 119 8.25 13.49 1.45
CA LYS A 119 7.45 14.73 1.55
C LYS A 119 7.41 15.50 0.24
N ILE A 120 8.48 15.46 -0.54
CA ILE A 120 8.54 16.12 -1.85
C ILE A 120 7.67 15.39 -2.86
N SER A 121 7.73 14.05 -2.88
CA SER A 121 6.92 13.25 -3.79
C SER A 121 5.43 13.44 -3.53
N VAL A 122 4.99 13.61 -2.27
CA VAL A 122 3.60 13.95 -1.94
C VAL A 122 3.13 15.23 -2.65
N TYR A 123 3.96 16.29 -2.71
CA TYR A 123 3.60 17.53 -3.42
C TYR A 123 3.53 17.33 -4.94
N GLU A 124 4.48 16.58 -5.51
CA GLU A 124 4.54 16.30 -6.95
C GLU A 124 3.39 15.39 -7.41
N ILE A 125 3.05 14.39 -6.60
CA ILE A 125 1.92 13.49 -6.80
C ILE A 125 0.62 14.29 -6.79
N ARG A 126 0.42 15.18 -5.81
CA ARG A 126 -0.81 15.99 -5.73
C ARG A 126 -1.04 16.82 -6.99
N GLN A 127 -0.01 17.46 -7.50
CA GLN A 127 -0.06 18.21 -8.76
C GLN A 127 -0.40 17.30 -9.95
N ARG A 128 0.30 16.17 -10.08
CA ARG A 128 0.07 15.20 -11.17
C ARG A 128 -1.36 14.68 -11.16
N ASN A 129 -1.83 14.30 -9.98
CA ASN A 129 -3.17 13.80 -9.73
C ASN A 129 -4.24 14.82 -10.10
N PHE A 130 -4.00 16.11 -9.82
CA PHE A 130 -4.89 17.19 -10.24
C PHE A 130 -5.02 17.23 -11.76
N VAL A 131 -3.90 17.20 -12.49
CA VAL A 131 -3.88 17.19 -13.96
C VAL A 131 -4.57 15.94 -14.51
N LEU A 132 -4.22 14.75 -14.01
CA LEU A 132 -4.79 13.48 -14.45
C LEU A 132 -6.31 13.47 -14.32
N TYR A 133 -6.85 14.01 -13.23
CA TYR A 133 -8.30 14.00 -13.01
C TYR A 133 -9.04 14.99 -13.88
N THR A 134 -8.45 16.15 -14.13
CA THR A 134 -9.01 17.07 -15.12
C THR A 134 -9.03 16.43 -16.52
N GLU A 135 -8.01 15.64 -16.87
CA GLU A 135 -7.95 14.91 -18.15
C GLU A 135 -8.99 13.78 -18.21
N LEU A 136 -9.01 12.89 -17.21
CA LEU A 136 -9.97 11.78 -17.14
C LEU A 136 -11.43 12.26 -17.10
N ALA A 137 -11.71 13.39 -16.42
CA ALA A 137 -13.03 13.99 -16.43
C ALA A 137 -13.44 14.39 -17.86
N ASN A 138 -12.56 15.07 -18.60
CA ASN A 138 -12.81 15.49 -19.97
C ASN A 138 -12.92 14.30 -20.94
N GLU A 139 -12.07 13.29 -20.81
CA GLU A 139 -12.13 12.07 -21.64
C GLU A 139 -13.44 11.32 -21.45
N ASN A 140 -13.85 11.08 -20.19
CA ASN A 140 -15.10 10.37 -19.90
C ASN A 140 -16.33 11.19 -20.34
N ALA A 141 -16.26 12.53 -20.28
CA ALA A 141 -17.30 13.40 -20.81
C ALA A 141 -17.42 13.25 -22.34
N ASN A 142 -16.29 13.21 -23.05
CA ASN A 142 -16.27 12.99 -24.51
C ASN A 142 -16.79 11.61 -24.91
N GLU A 143 -16.55 10.58 -24.09
CA GLU A 143 -17.09 9.22 -24.28
C GLU A 143 -18.59 9.10 -23.89
N GLY A 144 -19.23 10.18 -23.40
CA GLY A 144 -20.63 10.18 -22.96
C GLY A 144 -20.87 9.48 -21.61
N SER A 145 -19.80 9.16 -20.89
CA SER A 145 -19.82 8.54 -19.56
C SER A 145 -19.84 9.60 -18.45
N TYR A 146 -20.96 10.34 -18.35
CA TYR A 146 -21.04 11.52 -17.47
C TYR A 146 -20.95 11.21 -15.96
N ASP A 147 -21.39 10.03 -15.51
CA ASP A 147 -21.25 9.63 -14.10
C ASP A 147 -19.76 9.56 -13.69
N TYR A 148 -18.92 8.95 -14.53
CA TYR A 148 -17.46 8.90 -14.32
C TYR A 148 -16.78 10.26 -14.50
N ALA A 149 -17.27 11.06 -15.46
CA ALA A 149 -16.73 12.40 -15.70
C ALA A 149 -16.91 13.31 -14.47
N ARG A 150 -18.10 13.29 -13.85
CA ARG A 150 -18.38 14.01 -12.60
C ARG A 150 -17.51 13.52 -11.47
N PHE A 151 -17.41 12.19 -11.30
CA PHE A 151 -16.57 11.60 -10.26
C PHE A 151 -15.14 12.16 -10.30
N TYR A 152 -14.49 12.17 -11.47
CA TYR A 152 -13.13 12.71 -11.61
C TYR A 152 -13.06 14.23 -11.41
N ALA A 153 -14.09 14.98 -11.81
CA ALA A 153 -14.12 16.43 -11.62
C ALA A 153 -14.25 16.82 -10.13
N ASP A 154 -15.10 16.14 -9.37
CA ASP A 154 -15.26 16.33 -7.93
C ASP A 154 -13.95 15.99 -7.20
N GLU A 155 -13.29 14.91 -7.62
CA GLU A 155 -12.00 14.50 -7.09
C GLU A 155 -10.85 15.48 -7.42
N ALA A 156 -10.90 16.18 -8.56
CA ALA A 156 -9.97 17.26 -8.88
C ALA A 156 -10.21 18.49 -7.98
N LEU A 157 -11.48 18.81 -7.71
CA LEU A 157 -11.87 19.93 -6.85
C LEU A 157 -11.43 19.70 -5.38
N LYS A 158 -11.52 18.47 -4.88
CA LYS A 158 -11.01 18.11 -3.54
C LYS A 158 -9.51 18.40 -3.37
N LEU A 159 -8.71 18.18 -4.42
CA LEU A 159 -7.25 18.42 -4.37
C LEU A 159 -6.87 19.90 -4.33
N TYR A 160 -7.61 20.73 -5.05
CA TYR A 160 -7.38 22.16 -5.07
C TYR A 160 -8.71 22.94 -4.97
N PRO A 161 -9.25 23.06 -3.74
CA PRO A 161 -10.56 23.68 -3.51
C PRO A 161 -10.66 25.15 -3.92
N ASP A 162 -9.53 25.86 -4.02
CA ASP A 162 -9.50 27.27 -4.42
C ASP A 162 -9.31 27.47 -5.93
N SER A 163 -9.18 26.39 -6.71
CA SER A 163 -9.08 26.46 -8.17
C SER A 163 -10.38 26.95 -8.81
N ALA A 164 -10.31 28.04 -9.58
CA ALA A 164 -11.45 28.47 -10.40
C ALA A 164 -11.77 27.46 -11.50
N GLU A 165 -10.73 26.83 -12.08
CA GLU A 165 -10.86 25.85 -13.15
C GLU A 165 -11.55 24.57 -12.67
N ALA A 166 -11.15 24.03 -11.51
CA ALA A 166 -11.74 22.81 -10.98
C ALA A 166 -13.20 23.00 -10.55
N LYS A 167 -13.54 24.16 -10.00
CA LYS A 167 -14.94 24.51 -9.64
C LYS A 167 -15.84 24.52 -10.87
N GLU A 168 -15.37 25.14 -11.95
CA GLU A 168 -16.15 25.22 -13.18
C GLU A 168 -16.28 23.86 -13.87
N LEU A 169 -15.21 23.06 -13.86
CA LEU A 169 -15.23 21.69 -14.39
C LEU A 169 -16.26 20.81 -13.65
N ALA A 170 -16.23 20.80 -12.31
CA ALA A 170 -17.18 20.03 -11.50
C ALA A 170 -18.63 20.44 -11.76
N ARG A 171 -18.91 21.76 -11.76
CA ARG A 171 -20.23 22.32 -12.05
C ARG A 171 -20.73 21.90 -13.44
N HIS A 172 -19.87 21.99 -14.46
CA HIS A 172 -20.24 21.62 -15.82
C HIS A 172 -20.57 20.11 -15.94
N MET A 173 -19.80 19.24 -15.30
CA MET A 173 -20.04 17.80 -15.35
C MET A 173 -21.30 17.37 -14.60
N GLU A 174 -21.60 18.01 -13.48
CA GLU A 174 -22.88 17.83 -12.77
C GLU A 174 -24.09 18.19 -13.65
N GLU A 175 -24.03 19.33 -14.36
CA GLU A 175 -25.11 19.74 -15.25
C GLU A 175 -25.33 18.77 -16.42
N GLU A 176 -24.26 18.25 -17.00
CA GLU A 176 -24.34 17.29 -18.11
C GLU A 176 -24.82 15.90 -17.67
N GLU A 177 -24.41 15.43 -16.48
CA GLU A 177 -24.94 14.20 -15.88
C GLU A 177 -26.46 14.30 -15.65
N ILE A 178 -26.94 15.40 -15.07
CA ILE A 178 -28.37 15.63 -14.85
C ILE A 178 -29.13 15.62 -16.19
N LYS A 179 -28.59 16.29 -17.23
CA LYS A 179 -29.19 16.26 -18.58
C LYS A 179 -29.20 14.85 -19.17
N ALA A 180 -28.13 14.08 -19.02
CA ALA A 180 -28.04 12.70 -19.52
C ALA A 180 -29.06 11.77 -18.83
N ARG A 181 -29.20 11.89 -17.50
CA ARG A 181 -30.19 11.14 -16.71
C ARG A 181 -31.62 11.52 -17.07
N SER A 182 -31.89 12.81 -17.29
CA SER A 182 -33.23 13.27 -17.71
C SER A 182 -33.66 12.73 -19.08
N LYS A 183 -32.72 12.51 -20.02
CA LYS A 183 -32.99 11.88 -21.32
C LYS A 183 -33.23 10.36 -21.23
N SER A 184 -32.76 9.72 -20.16
CA SER A 184 -32.93 8.27 -19.90
C SER A 184 -34.26 7.92 -19.20
N GLY A 185 -35.12 8.90 -18.91
CA GLY A 185 -36.45 8.67 -18.32
C GLY A 185 -36.44 8.26 -16.84
N MET A 186 -35.39 8.60 -16.09
CA MET A 186 -35.28 8.30 -14.66
C MET A 186 -35.53 9.55 -13.82
N THR A 187 -36.58 9.55 -13.01
CA THR A 187 -36.93 10.62 -12.08
C THR A 187 -36.09 10.54 -10.81
N THR A 188 -35.55 11.67 -10.38
CA THR A 188 -34.80 11.87 -9.13
C THR A 188 -35.68 11.64 -7.89
N PRO A 189 -35.18 10.98 -6.84
CA PRO A 189 -35.57 11.31 -5.47
C PRO A 189 -34.91 12.62 -5.06
N ASP A 190 -35.74 13.49 -4.49
CA ASP A 190 -35.45 14.82 -3.97
C ASP A 190 -34.27 14.80 -2.96
N THR A 191 -33.19 15.51 -3.26
CA THR A 191 -32.13 15.83 -2.30
C THR A 191 -32.65 16.88 -1.31
N GLN A 192 -33.45 16.42 -0.35
CA GLN A 192 -33.62 17.12 0.91
C GLN A 192 -32.52 16.70 1.88
N ASP A 193 -31.63 17.65 2.12
CA ASP A 193 -30.86 17.88 3.34
C ASP A 193 -31.34 17.05 4.54
N LYS A 194 -30.62 15.97 4.84
CA LYS A 194 -30.77 15.20 6.07
C LYS A 194 -29.39 14.87 6.64
N GLY A 195 -28.92 15.79 7.47
CA GLY A 195 -28.32 15.51 8.77
C GLY A 195 -27.24 14.44 8.79
N TYR A 196 -25.98 14.92 8.72
CA TYR A 196 -24.83 14.26 9.31
C TYR A 196 -25.17 13.60 10.66
N TYR A 197 -25.20 12.27 10.71
CA TYR A 197 -24.91 11.58 11.95
C TYR A 197 -23.40 11.46 12.05
N ALA A 198 -22.81 12.36 12.83
CA ALA A 198 -21.49 12.17 13.39
C ALA A 198 -21.50 10.86 14.19
N TYR A 199 -20.83 9.81 13.69
CA TYR A 199 -20.54 8.67 14.54
C TYR A 199 -19.30 8.98 15.35
N GLN A 200 -19.47 8.94 16.67
CA GLN A 200 -18.42 9.16 17.65
C GLN A 200 -17.29 8.17 17.45
N GLN A 201 -16.11 8.75 17.33
CA GLN A 201 -14.81 8.15 17.60
C GLN A 201 -14.84 7.44 18.97
N GLY A 202 -14.46 6.16 19.00
CA GLY A 202 -14.11 5.44 20.23
C GLY A 202 -15.06 4.31 20.63
N ASP A 203 -14.92 3.15 19.98
CA ASP A 203 -14.77 1.84 20.64
C ASP A 203 -14.41 0.84 19.54
N SER A 204 -13.37 0.02 19.75
CA SER A 204 -12.93 -0.92 18.72
C SER A 204 -14.09 -1.84 18.33
N LEU A 205 -14.26 -2.07 17.02
CA LEU A 205 -15.33 -2.91 16.47
C LEU A 205 -15.38 -4.29 17.16
N ALA A 206 -14.22 -4.79 17.59
CA ALA A 206 -14.01 -5.98 18.40
C ALA A 206 -14.69 -5.92 19.78
N TYR A 207 -14.56 -4.81 20.51
CA TYR A 207 -15.15 -4.65 21.85
C TYR A 207 -16.68 -4.53 21.79
N SER A 208 -17.21 -3.77 20.82
CA SER A 208 -18.67 -3.66 20.63
C SER A 208 -19.28 -5.00 20.18
N SER A 209 -18.57 -5.77 19.36
CA SER A 209 -19.03 -7.09 18.90
C SER A 209 -19.02 -8.11 20.03
N LEU A 210 -18.01 -8.10 20.91
CA LEU A 210 -17.98 -8.97 22.08
C LEU A 210 -19.13 -8.67 23.06
N GLN A 211 -19.42 -7.40 23.32
CA GLN A 211 -20.53 -7.00 24.20
C GLN A 211 -21.90 -7.41 23.62
N LYS A 212 -22.07 -7.31 22.30
CA LYS A 212 -23.24 -7.83 21.59
C LYS A 212 -23.34 -9.36 21.68
N ALA A 213 -22.22 -10.06 21.58
CA ALA A 213 -22.17 -11.52 21.73
C ALA A 213 -22.54 -11.96 23.15
N GLU A 214 -22.06 -11.28 24.18
CA GLU A 214 -22.39 -11.56 25.59
C GLU A 214 -23.86 -11.30 25.90
N LYS A 215 -24.41 -10.20 25.40
CA LYS A 215 -25.83 -9.89 25.54
C LYS A 215 -26.71 -10.92 24.82
N ALA A 216 -26.38 -11.27 23.57
CA ALA A 216 -27.08 -12.29 22.82
C ALA A 216 -27.01 -13.67 23.51
N LEU A 217 -25.86 -14.02 24.11
CA LEU A 217 -25.73 -15.25 24.88
C LEU A 217 -26.60 -15.24 26.15
N ALA A 218 -26.69 -14.10 26.84
CA ALA A 218 -27.56 -13.93 28.01
C ALA A 218 -29.06 -14.01 27.65
N ASP A 219 -29.41 -13.50 26.47
CA ASP A 219 -30.76 -13.53 25.90
C ASP A 219 -31.10 -14.89 25.24
N SER A 220 -30.20 -15.89 25.33
CA SER A 220 -30.33 -17.22 24.70
C SER A 220 -30.46 -17.18 23.16
N ASP A 221 -30.01 -16.11 22.53
CA ASP A 221 -29.93 -15.95 21.08
C ASP A 221 -28.57 -16.47 20.58
N TYR A 222 -28.47 -17.80 20.48
CA TYR A 222 -27.21 -18.49 20.21
C TYR A 222 -26.66 -18.22 18.80
N ILE A 223 -27.51 -17.88 17.83
CA ILE A 223 -27.10 -17.52 16.47
C ILE A 223 -26.37 -16.19 16.48
N ASN A 224 -26.97 -15.16 17.08
CA ASN A 224 -26.32 -13.85 17.20
C ASN A 224 -25.12 -13.90 18.16
N ALA A 225 -25.19 -14.72 19.21
CA ALA A 225 -24.06 -14.95 20.10
C ALA A 225 -22.86 -15.55 19.35
N HIS A 226 -23.08 -16.55 18.48
CA HIS A 226 -22.02 -17.14 17.67
C HIS A 226 -21.51 -16.18 16.59
N TYR A 227 -22.41 -15.51 15.87
CA TYR A 227 -22.08 -14.56 14.82
C TYR A 227 -21.22 -13.39 15.35
N TYR A 228 -21.66 -12.73 16.42
CA TYR A 228 -20.91 -11.61 17.00
C TYR A 228 -19.62 -12.08 17.69
N ALA A 229 -19.58 -13.30 18.22
CA ALA A 229 -18.36 -13.88 18.76
C ALA A 229 -17.33 -14.22 17.66
N GLU A 230 -17.76 -14.74 16.50
CA GLU A 230 -16.87 -14.95 15.34
C GLU A 230 -16.40 -13.63 14.74
N LEU A 231 -17.28 -12.62 14.68
CA LEU A 231 -16.90 -11.28 14.26
C LEU A 231 -15.85 -10.68 15.22
N ALA A 232 -16.03 -10.83 16.53
CA ALA A 232 -15.05 -10.45 17.54
C ALA A 232 -13.73 -11.23 17.41
N LYS A 233 -13.75 -12.54 17.08
CA LYS A 233 -12.53 -13.34 16.84
C LYS A 233 -11.77 -12.91 15.58
N LYS A 234 -12.49 -12.55 14.51
CA LYS A 234 -11.90 -12.08 13.23
C LYS A 234 -11.28 -10.70 13.35
N THR A 235 -11.81 -9.86 14.23
CA THR A 235 -11.38 -8.47 14.44
C THR A 235 -10.38 -8.30 15.59
N THR A 236 -10.08 -9.35 16.36
CA THR A 236 -9.10 -9.32 17.47
C THR A 236 -7.74 -9.92 17.10
N GLY A 237 -6.67 -9.24 17.55
CA GLY A 237 -5.28 -9.69 17.39
C GLY A 237 -5.00 -11.02 18.10
N ARG A 238 -3.97 -11.75 17.65
CA ARG A 238 -3.67 -13.14 18.03
C ARG A 238 -3.37 -13.37 19.53
N ALA A 239 -3.15 -12.31 20.31
CA ALA A 239 -2.78 -12.35 21.74
C ALA A 239 -3.74 -11.59 22.68
N ASP A 240 -4.96 -11.29 22.22
CA ASP A 240 -5.93 -10.49 22.99
C ASP A 240 -6.82 -11.36 23.89
N GLN A 241 -7.00 -10.95 25.16
CA GLN A 241 -7.87 -11.63 26.13
C GLN A 241 -9.34 -11.69 25.66
N ASN A 242 -9.74 -10.70 24.85
CA ASN A 242 -11.05 -10.64 24.21
C ASN A 242 -11.25 -11.77 23.18
N LYS A 243 -10.18 -12.26 22.55
CA LYS A 243 -10.24 -13.37 21.59
C LYS A 243 -10.54 -14.70 22.28
N ALA A 244 -9.94 -14.93 23.45
CA ALA A 244 -10.22 -16.13 24.23
C ALA A 244 -11.68 -16.18 24.70
N ARG A 245 -12.21 -15.03 25.17
CA ARG A 245 -13.61 -14.92 25.58
C ARG A 245 -14.59 -15.04 24.41
N ALA A 246 -14.28 -14.41 23.27
CA ALA A 246 -15.04 -14.58 22.04
C ALA A 246 -15.01 -16.03 21.53
N GLN A 247 -13.87 -16.73 21.68
CA GLN A 247 -13.74 -18.13 21.32
C GLN A 247 -14.53 -19.04 22.26
N GLU A 248 -14.58 -18.73 23.55
CA GLU A 248 -15.42 -19.42 24.52
C GLU A 248 -16.91 -19.23 24.20
N ILE A 249 -17.38 -17.99 24.01
CA ILE A 249 -18.78 -17.68 23.65
C ILE A 249 -19.15 -18.32 22.31
N SER A 250 -18.28 -18.23 21.31
CA SER A 250 -18.45 -18.90 20.02
C SER A 250 -18.56 -20.41 20.21
N SER A 251 -17.71 -21.03 21.04
CA SER A 251 -17.76 -22.48 21.28
C SER A 251 -18.99 -22.91 22.07
N ILE A 252 -19.48 -22.11 23.02
CA ILE A 252 -20.72 -22.37 23.78
C ILE A 252 -21.92 -22.22 22.86
N ALA A 253 -21.96 -21.15 22.07
CA ALA A 253 -23.02 -20.90 21.11
C ALA A 253 -22.99 -21.97 20.00
N LEU A 254 -21.80 -22.35 19.53
CA LEU A 254 -21.60 -23.42 18.55
C LEU A 254 -21.95 -24.78 19.14
N ASP A 255 -21.65 -25.10 20.39
CA ASP A 255 -22.07 -26.35 21.06
C ASP A 255 -23.60 -26.43 21.19
N LYS A 256 -24.25 -25.28 21.45
CA LYS A 256 -25.70 -25.13 21.45
C LYS A 256 -26.30 -25.20 20.04
N LEU A 257 -25.58 -24.75 19.01
CA LEU A 257 -25.95 -24.81 17.60
C LEU A 257 -25.58 -26.15 16.93
N SER A 258 -24.58 -26.87 17.45
CA SER A 258 -24.01 -28.10 16.89
C SER A 258 -24.75 -29.35 17.33
N LYS A 259 -25.91 -29.19 17.96
CA LYS A 259 -26.98 -30.17 17.79
C LYS A 259 -27.44 -30.10 16.33
N ASN A 260 -26.66 -30.70 15.43
CA ASN A 260 -26.94 -30.82 14.00
C ASN A 260 -28.26 -31.57 13.71
N SER A 261 -28.90 -32.17 14.72
CA SER A 261 -30.29 -32.64 14.66
C SER A 261 -31.29 -31.52 14.42
N ASP A 262 -30.99 -30.30 14.88
CA ASP A 262 -31.96 -29.24 14.97
C ASP A 262 -32.22 -28.59 13.60
N TYR A 263 -31.23 -28.44 12.70
CA TYR A 263 -31.47 -27.89 11.35
C TYR A 263 -32.29 -28.84 10.47
N LEU A 264 -32.04 -30.15 10.56
CA LEU A 264 -32.85 -31.13 9.86
C LEU A 264 -34.27 -31.17 10.44
N GLU A 265 -34.41 -31.11 11.76
CA GLU A 265 -35.71 -31.06 12.44
C GLU A 265 -36.48 -29.77 12.11
N ILE A 266 -35.80 -28.62 12.05
CA ILE A 266 -36.37 -27.34 11.61
C ILE A 266 -36.80 -27.44 10.13
N ALA A 267 -35.98 -28.01 9.26
CA ALA A 267 -36.32 -28.21 7.85
C ALA A 267 -37.53 -29.14 7.68
N GLU A 268 -37.60 -30.24 8.44
CA GLU A 268 -38.74 -31.15 8.44
C GLU A 268 -40.01 -30.52 9.01
N THR A 269 -39.87 -29.70 10.05
CA THR A 269 -40.98 -28.96 10.64
C THR A 269 -41.50 -27.92 9.67
N ALA A 270 -40.62 -27.14 9.06
CA ALA A 270 -40.95 -26.15 8.03
C ALA A 270 -41.65 -26.80 6.81
N LEU A 271 -41.19 -27.99 6.39
CA LEU A 271 -41.83 -28.76 5.31
C LEU A 271 -43.25 -29.21 5.70
N LYS A 272 -43.45 -29.65 6.95
CA LYS A 272 -44.77 -30.06 7.50
C LYS A 272 -45.72 -28.87 7.66
N THR A 273 -45.20 -27.69 7.99
CA THR A 273 -45.99 -26.46 8.15
C THR A 273 -46.17 -25.69 6.83
N SER A 274 -45.80 -26.28 5.69
CA SER A 274 -45.87 -25.64 4.36
C SER A 274 -45.06 -24.35 4.23
N ASN A 275 -44.03 -24.15 5.06
CA ASN A 275 -43.07 -23.06 4.92
C ASN A 275 -41.88 -23.54 4.07
N TYR A 276 -42.09 -23.60 2.77
CA TYR A 276 -41.18 -24.26 1.84
C TYR A 276 -39.83 -23.55 1.68
N ILE A 277 -39.78 -22.22 1.82
CA ILE A 277 -38.53 -21.43 1.71
C ILE A 277 -37.58 -21.79 2.86
N ASP A 278 -38.09 -21.76 4.09
CA ASP A 278 -37.31 -22.13 5.28
C ASP A 278 -36.91 -23.61 5.24
N ALA A 279 -37.81 -24.49 4.78
CA ALA A 279 -37.52 -25.91 4.61
C ALA A 279 -36.33 -26.13 3.67
N HIS A 280 -36.27 -25.40 2.56
CA HIS A 280 -35.13 -25.46 1.65
C HIS A 280 -33.87 -24.89 2.29
N TYR A 281 -33.94 -23.71 2.90
CA TYR A 281 -32.79 -23.02 3.47
C TYR A 281 -32.12 -23.85 4.58
N TYR A 282 -32.88 -24.33 5.56
CA TYR A 282 -32.34 -25.13 6.65
C TYR A 282 -31.87 -26.51 6.19
N ALA A 283 -32.48 -27.09 5.15
CA ALA A 283 -31.98 -28.30 4.52
C ALA A 283 -30.61 -28.06 3.85
N GLU A 284 -30.41 -26.95 3.13
CA GLU A 284 -29.10 -26.59 2.57
C GLU A 284 -28.03 -26.39 3.65
N LEU A 285 -28.39 -25.82 4.79
CA LEU A 285 -27.49 -25.72 5.94
C LEU A 285 -27.16 -27.11 6.52
N ALA A 286 -28.16 -27.98 6.67
CA ALA A 286 -27.98 -29.34 7.19
C ALA A 286 -27.06 -30.20 6.30
N LYS A 287 -27.02 -29.97 4.97
CA LYS A 287 -26.12 -30.68 4.03
C LYS A 287 -24.63 -30.46 4.30
N LYS A 288 -24.25 -29.39 5.02
CA LYS A 288 -22.85 -29.09 5.37
C LYS A 288 -22.28 -30.00 6.46
N THR A 289 -23.10 -30.90 7.02
CA THR A 289 -22.66 -31.91 7.99
C THR A 289 -21.81 -33.02 7.35
N ASN A 290 -20.99 -33.69 8.16
CA ASN A 290 -20.22 -34.86 7.77
C ASN A 290 -21.00 -36.19 7.91
N ASP A 291 -22.23 -36.14 8.44
CA ASP A 291 -23.12 -37.29 8.60
C ASP A 291 -23.89 -37.58 7.30
N GLU A 292 -23.61 -38.73 6.69
CA GLU A 292 -24.21 -39.14 5.41
C GLU A 292 -25.73 -39.37 5.49
N GLU A 293 -26.28 -39.79 6.64
CA GLU A 293 -27.71 -40.03 6.79
C GLU A 293 -28.49 -38.70 6.84
N ILE A 294 -27.98 -37.75 7.63
CA ILE A 294 -28.54 -36.39 7.70
C ILE A 294 -28.42 -35.69 6.34
N LYS A 295 -27.28 -35.85 5.66
CA LYS A 295 -27.03 -35.25 4.35
C LYS A 295 -27.94 -35.81 3.26
N ALA A 296 -28.19 -37.13 3.25
CA ALA A 296 -29.14 -37.76 2.34
C ALA A 296 -30.56 -37.24 2.57
N ARG A 297 -31.01 -37.17 3.83
CA ARG A 297 -32.35 -36.68 4.16
C ARG A 297 -32.51 -35.19 3.86
N ALA A 298 -31.50 -34.38 4.16
CA ALA A 298 -31.48 -32.96 3.81
C ALA A 298 -31.50 -32.73 2.29
N ASN A 299 -30.84 -33.57 1.50
CA ASN A 299 -30.94 -33.56 0.04
C ASN A 299 -32.37 -33.80 -0.44
N GLU A 300 -33.06 -34.81 0.09
CA GLU A 300 -34.46 -35.06 -0.26
C GLU A 300 -35.36 -33.86 0.07
N ILE A 301 -35.24 -33.30 1.27
CA ILE A 301 -36.07 -32.17 1.73
C ILE A 301 -35.81 -30.92 0.89
N SER A 302 -34.55 -30.62 0.59
CA SER A 302 -34.18 -29.49 -0.29
C SER A 302 -34.75 -29.67 -1.70
N SER A 303 -34.62 -30.85 -2.31
CA SER A 303 -35.20 -31.11 -3.65
C SER A 303 -36.73 -30.99 -3.65
N MET A 304 -37.42 -31.57 -2.67
CA MET A 304 -38.89 -31.46 -2.55
C MET A 304 -39.33 -30.01 -2.35
N ALA A 305 -38.66 -29.26 -1.49
CA ALA A 305 -38.97 -27.86 -1.24
C ALA A 305 -38.71 -27.01 -2.49
N TRP A 306 -37.61 -27.24 -3.20
CA TRP A 306 -37.26 -26.52 -4.43
C TRP A 306 -38.27 -26.74 -5.55
N ASP A 307 -38.72 -27.99 -5.74
CA ASP A 307 -39.74 -28.34 -6.74
C ASP A 307 -41.05 -27.59 -6.49
N ILE A 308 -41.44 -27.44 -5.22
CA ILE A 308 -42.64 -26.71 -4.82
C ILE A 308 -42.46 -25.20 -5.00
N ILE A 309 -41.32 -24.65 -4.58
CA ILE A 309 -40.99 -23.22 -4.74
C ILE A 309 -40.97 -22.82 -6.22
N SER A 310 -40.38 -23.66 -7.07
CA SER A 310 -40.15 -23.36 -8.50
C SER A 310 -41.39 -23.55 -9.37
N ASN A 311 -42.26 -24.53 -9.07
CA ASN A 311 -43.33 -24.95 -9.98
C ASN A 311 -44.76 -24.54 -9.56
N ASN A 312 -45.01 -24.17 -8.30
CA ASN A 312 -46.34 -23.81 -7.83
C ASN A 312 -46.49 -22.30 -7.58
N ASP A 313 -47.02 -21.58 -8.57
CA ASP A 313 -47.52 -20.21 -8.38
C ASP A 313 -48.95 -20.19 -7.82
N ASP A 314 -49.72 -21.28 -7.94
CA ASP A 314 -51.13 -21.35 -7.54
C ASP A 314 -51.38 -21.46 -6.02
N LEU A 315 -50.34 -21.75 -5.21
CA LEU A 315 -50.43 -21.67 -3.74
C LEU A 315 -50.54 -20.22 -3.23
N LEU A 316 -50.32 -19.22 -4.11
CA LEU A 316 -50.45 -17.78 -3.83
C LEU A 316 -51.89 -17.26 -3.95
N ASN A 317 -52.82 -18.03 -4.52
CA ASN A 317 -54.17 -17.56 -4.85
C ASN A 317 -55.16 -17.57 -3.66
N LYS A 318 -54.72 -17.92 -2.45
CA LYS A 318 -55.55 -17.91 -1.23
C LYS A 318 -54.89 -17.13 -0.09
N GLY A 319 -54.75 -15.82 -0.29
CA GLY A 319 -54.72 -14.85 0.81
C GLY A 319 -53.44 -14.78 1.64
N THR A 320 -52.26 -14.96 1.04
CA THR A 320 -50.97 -14.64 1.68
C THR A 320 -50.31 -13.43 1.03
N ASP A 321 -49.88 -12.53 1.90
CA ASP A 321 -49.38 -11.18 1.70
C ASP A 321 -48.33 -11.01 0.59
N GLU A 322 -48.34 -9.82 -0.02
CA GLU A 322 -47.29 -9.28 -0.90
C GLU A 322 -45.87 -9.55 -0.34
N LEU A 323 -45.72 -9.54 0.98
CA LEU A 323 -44.51 -9.93 1.72
C LEU A 323 -43.98 -11.32 1.35
N TYR A 324 -44.81 -12.36 1.32
CA TYR A 324 -44.35 -13.73 1.01
C TYR A 324 -43.89 -13.84 -0.44
N LYS A 325 -44.57 -13.15 -1.36
CA LYS A 325 -44.18 -13.09 -2.77
C LYS A 325 -42.81 -12.44 -2.93
N THR A 326 -42.57 -11.31 -2.27
CA THR A 326 -41.27 -10.62 -2.32
C THR A 326 -40.15 -11.43 -1.65
N LYS A 327 -40.42 -12.14 -0.54
CA LYS A 327 -39.46 -13.08 0.08
C LYS A 327 -39.08 -14.21 -0.89
N LYS A 328 -40.08 -14.84 -1.53
CA LYS A 328 -39.88 -15.89 -2.55
C LYS A 328 -39.01 -15.37 -3.70
N GLU A 329 -39.30 -14.19 -4.22
CA GLU A 329 -38.53 -13.58 -5.32
C GLU A 329 -37.07 -13.31 -4.94
N ALA A 330 -36.82 -12.76 -3.74
CA ALA A 330 -35.46 -12.50 -3.26
C ALA A 330 -34.67 -13.80 -3.02
N TYR A 331 -35.31 -14.81 -2.46
CA TYR A 331 -34.70 -16.11 -2.21
C TYR A 331 -34.35 -16.84 -3.51
N ILE A 332 -35.27 -16.85 -4.48
CA ILE A 332 -35.01 -17.41 -5.81
C ILE A 332 -33.85 -16.68 -6.49
N ALA A 333 -33.76 -15.34 -6.35
CA ALA A 333 -32.63 -14.58 -6.87
C ALA A 333 -31.30 -15.00 -6.21
N LEU A 334 -31.28 -15.18 -4.89
CA LEU A 334 -30.10 -15.61 -4.13
C LEU A 334 -29.59 -17.00 -4.51
N GLU A 335 -30.51 -17.94 -4.77
CA GLU A 335 -30.18 -19.31 -5.18
C GLU A 335 -29.73 -19.40 -6.65
N ARG A 336 -30.27 -18.53 -7.51
CA ARG A 336 -29.82 -18.40 -8.90
C ARG A 336 -28.49 -17.65 -9.05
N GLY A 337 -27.93 -17.12 -7.96
CA GLY A 337 -26.69 -16.35 -7.96
C GLY A 337 -26.85 -14.87 -8.30
N ASP A 338 -28.08 -14.36 -8.45
CA ASP A 338 -28.35 -12.92 -8.63
C ASP A 338 -28.35 -12.21 -7.27
N VAL A 339 -27.14 -12.05 -6.72
CA VAL A 339 -26.91 -11.55 -5.36
C VAL A 339 -27.35 -10.09 -5.21
N LEU A 340 -27.19 -9.25 -6.24
CA LEU A 340 -27.62 -7.85 -6.21
C LEU A 340 -29.14 -7.75 -6.09
N LYS A 341 -29.89 -8.48 -6.92
CA LYS A 341 -31.35 -8.49 -6.85
C LYS A 341 -31.84 -9.00 -5.50
N ALA A 342 -31.24 -10.07 -4.98
CA ALA A 342 -31.56 -10.56 -3.65
C ALA A 342 -31.30 -9.49 -2.58
N TYR A 343 -30.15 -8.82 -2.63
CA TYR A 343 -29.71 -7.84 -1.64
C TYR A 343 -30.67 -6.66 -1.53
N TYR A 344 -30.92 -5.94 -2.64
CA TYR A 344 -31.78 -4.76 -2.58
C TYR A 344 -33.25 -5.10 -2.30
N THR A 345 -33.71 -6.29 -2.72
CA THR A 345 -35.07 -6.75 -2.39
C THR A 345 -35.19 -7.03 -0.89
N LEU A 346 -34.20 -7.70 -0.29
CA LEU A 346 -34.18 -7.99 1.15
C LEU A 346 -33.88 -6.74 1.98
N LEU A 347 -33.11 -5.78 1.47
CA LEU A 347 -32.88 -4.50 2.13
C LEU A 347 -34.20 -3.76 2.34
N LYS A 348 -34.99 -3.60 1.27
CA LYS A 348 -36.34 -3.00 1.33
C LYS A 348 -37.25 -3.75 2.29
N LEU A 349 -37.21 -5.08 2.28
CA LEU A 349 -38.01 -5.90 3.21
C LEU A 349 -37.55 -5.75 4.66
N ASN A 350 -36.25 -5.65 4.91
CA ASN A 350 -35.69 -5.49 6.24
C ASN A 350 -36.05 -4.13 6.85
N ASP A 351 -36.14 -3.08 6.03
CA ASP A 351 -36.60 -1.77 6.48
C ASP A 351 -38.10 -1.76 6.82
N LEU A 352 -38.91 -2.49 6.04
CA LEU A 352 -40.36 -2.59 6.24
C LEU A 352 -40.74 -3.56 7.37
N TYR A 353 -40.00 -4.65 7.56
CA TYR A 353 -40.29 -5.72 8.51
C TYR A 353 -39.05 -6.12 9.35
N PRO A 354 -38.45 -5.19 10.12
CA PRO A 354 -37.19 -5.41 10.85
C PRO A 354 -37.30 -6.38 12.03
N SER A 355 -38.49 -6.91 12.33
CA SER A 355 -38.71 -7.91 13.39
C SER A 355 -38.94 -9.32 12.84
N ASP A 356 -39.07 -9.47 11.52
CA ASP A 356 -39.28 -10.77 10.89
C ASP A 356 -37.96 -11.59 10.87
N PRO A 357 -37.92 -12.77 11.49
CA PRO A 357 -36.70 -13.59 11.57
C PRO A 357 -36.19 -14.05 10.20
N ASP A 358 -37.08 -14.37 9.27
CA ASP A 358 -36.71 -14.90 7.95
C ASP A 358 -36.03 -13.81 7.12
N VAL A 359 -36.59 -12.59 7.14
CA VAL A 359 -36.01 -11.43 6.45
C VAL A 359 -34.59 -11.16 6.96
N LYS A 360 -34.36 -11.21 8.28
CA LYS A 360 -33.02 -11.05 8.86
C LYS A 360 -32.05 -12.13 8.43
N ASN A 361 -32.48 -13.39 8.48
CA ASN A 361 -31.63 -14.54 8.14
C ASN A 361 -31.24 -14.50 6.66
N TYR A 362 -32.20 -14.25 5.78
CA TYR A 362 -31.94 -14.13 4.34
C TYR A 362 -31.09 -12.90 4.02
N PHE A 363 -31.37 -11.76 4.65
CA PHE A 363 -30.55 -10.56 4.47
C PHE A 363 -29.10 -10.78 4.91
N ALA A 364 -28.87 -11.42 6.06
CA ALA A 364 -27.53 -11.75 6.53
C ALA A 364 -26.81 -12.72 5.59
N ALA A 365 -27.49 -13.76 5.10
CA ALA A 365 -26.93 -14.71 4.14
C ALA A 365 -26.60 -14.04 2.79
N THR A 366 -27.47 -13.15 2.31
CA THR A 366 -27.22 -12.35 1.10
C THR A 366 -26.06 -11.39 1.30
N MET A 367 -25.96 -10.73 2.45
CA MET A 367 -24.83 -9.85 2.78
C MET A 367 -23.49 -10.62 2.77
N GLU A 368 -23.46 -11.84 3.31
CA GLU A 368 -22.25 -12.68 3.26
C GLU A 368 -21.86 -13.02 1.82
N LYS A 369 -22.82 -13.38 0.96
CA LYS A 369 -22.53 -13.63 -0.47
C LYS A 369 -22.12 -12.33 -1.19
N LEU A 370 -22.76 -11.20 -0.88
CA LEU A 370 -22.48 -9.89 -1.47
C LEU A 370 -21.03 -9.46 -1.18
N GLN A 371 -20.58 -9.55 0.08
CA GLN A 371 -19.22 -9.18 0.49
C GLN A 371 -18.12 -10.09 -0.09
N LYS A 372 -18.48 -11.27 -0.62
CA LYS A 372 -17.57 -12.17 -1.33
C LYS A 372 -17.46 -11.86 -2.83
N GLN A 373 -18.26 -10.95 -3.36
CA GLN A 373 -18.29 -10.62 -4.80
C GLN A 373 -18.12 -9.12 -5.06
N TYR A 374 -18.62 -8.28 -4.16
CA TYR A 374 -18.72 -6.83 -4.31
C TYR A 374 -18.09 -6.11 -3.12
N PHE A 375 -17.67 -4.87 -3.35
CA PHE A 375 -17.35 -3.91 -2.28
C PHE A 375 -18.34 -2.75 -2.27
N PHE A 376 -18.46 -2.04 -1.15
CA PHE A 376 -19.34 -0.88 -1.08
C PHE A 376 -18.61 0.40 -1.52
N VAL A 377 -19.25 1.23 -2.35
CA VAL A 377 -18.66 2.46 -2.88
C VAL A 377 -18.34 3.47 -1.79
N ASP A 378 -19.16 3.52 -0.74
CA ASP A 378 -18.94 4.43 0.39
C ASP A 378 -17.64 4.13 1.15
N GLU A 379 -17.15 2.89 1.11
CA GLU A 379 -15.85 2.50 1.65
C GLU A 379 -14.68 3.18 0.94
N THR A 380 -14.87 3.68 -0.29
CA THR A 380 -13.82 4.37 -1.05
C THR A 380 -13.83 5.87 -0.84
N THR A 381 -14.83 6.40 -0.13
CA THR A 381 -14.94 7.83 0.18
C THR A 381 -13.77 8.23 1.08
N ASP A 382 -13.07 9.29 0.70
CA ASP A 382 -11.93 9.87 1.42
C ASP A 382 -10.69 8.95 1.59
N MET A 383 -10.68 7.75 0.98
CA MET A 383 -9.54 6.82 1.04
C MET A 383 -8.25 7.43 0.49
N ARG A 384 -8.40 8.40 -0.41
CA ARG A 384 -7.29 9.10 -1.03
C ARG A 384 -6.35 9.79 -0.03
N ASP A 385 -6.90 10.33 1.05
CA ASP A 385 -6.10 11.00 2.08
C ASP A 385 -5.18 10.02 2.84
N PHE A 386 -5.43 8.72 2.66
CA PHE A 386 -4.71 7.60 3.29
C PHE A 386 -3.96 6.73 2.27
N GLU A 387 -3.67 7.28 1.07
CA GLU A 387 -2.87 6.58 0.07
C GLU A 387 -1.43 6.37 0.55
N ALA A 388 -1.05 5.11 0.65
CA ALA A 388 0.28 4.68 1.01
C ALA A 388 1.22 4.70 -0.23
N ALA A 389 0.68 4.47 -1.43
CA ALA A 389 1.44 4.57 -2.67
C ALA A 389 0.62 5.10 -3.82
N ASN A 390 1.35 5.61 -4.81
CA ASN A 390 0.82 6.18 -6.04
C ASN A 390 1.58 5.60 -7.24
N ASP A 391 0.90 5.53 -8.38
CA ASP A 391 1.46 5.15 -9.68
C ASP A 391 2.26 3.83 -9.63
N VAL A 392 1.66 2.80 -9.04
CA VAL A 392 2.27 1.47 -8.99
C VAL A 392 2.07 0.80 -10.35
N TYR A 393 3.18 0.53 -11.03
CA TYR A 393 3.22 -0.08 -12.35
C TYR A 393 4.22 -1.22 -12.39
N PHE A 394 3.80 -2.39 -12.86
CA PHE A 394 4.66 -3.55 -13.02
C PHE A 394 4.10 -4.51 -14.06
N ALA A 395 4.95 -5.41 -14.55
CA ALA A 395 4.54 -6.48 -15.46
C ALA A 395 4.68 -7.83 -14.76
N TRP A 396 3.74 -8.74 -15.00
CA TRP A 396 3.78 -10.09 -14.46
C TRP A 396 3.54 -11.10 -15.59
N THR A 397 4.46 -12.04 -15.76
CA THR A 397 4.26 -13.15 -16.69
C THR A 397 3.48 -14.26 -15.98
N LYS A 398 2.31 -14.61 -16.49
CA LYS A 398 1.47 -15.71 -16.01
C LYS A 398 2.06 -17.09 -16.34
N ALA A 399 1.43 -18.15 -15.83
CA ALA A 399 1.83 -19.54 -16.11
C ALA A 399 1.67 -19.91 -17.58
N ASP A 400 0.63 -19.41 -18.24
CA ASP A 400 0.33 -19.57 -19.67
C ASP A 400 1.29 -18.82 -20.61
N GLY A 401 2.20 -18.01 -20.07
CA GLY A 401 3.16 -17.19 -20.83
C GLY A 401 2.64 -15.82 -21.24
N THR A 402 1.36 -15.51 -21.01
CA THR A 402 0.84 -14.15 -21.22
C THR A 402 1.42 -13.17 -20.19
N ILE A 403 1.46 -11.89 -20.56
CA ILE A 403 2.02 -10.83 -19.72
C ILE A 403 0.90 -9.89 -19.33
N ASP A 404 0.67 -9.77 -18.02
CA ASP A 404 -0.21 -8.76 -17.46
C ASP A 404 0.61 -7.52 -17.10
N ILE A 405 0.32 -6.43 -17.78
CA ILE A 405 0.82 -5.10 -17.46
C ILE A 405 -0.20 -4.44 -16.55
N ILE A 406 0.20 -4.19 -15.31
CA ILE A 406 -0.68 -3.74 -14.24
C ILE A 406 -0.34 -2.31 -13.89
N PHE A 407 -1.38 -1.48 -13.79
CA PHE A 407 -1.28 -0.10 -13.32
C PHE A 407 -2.30 0.14 -12.20
N ILE A 408 -1.83 0.75 -11.12
CA ILE A 408 -2.63 1.17 -9.98
C ILE A 408 -2.27 2.63 -9.69
N GLY A 409 -3.21 3.54 -9.92
CA GLY A 409 -3.01 4.97 -9.68
C GLY A 409 -2.77 5.32 -8.20
N GLY A 410 -3.37 4.57 -7.27
CA GLY A 410 -3.18 4.77 -5.83
C GLY A 410 -3.53 3.54 -4.99
N ILE A 411 -2.81 3.31 -3.89
CA ILE A 411 -3.06 2.20 -2.95
C ILE A 411 -3.33 2.79 -1.57
N SER A 412 -4.55 2.60 -1.07
CA SER A 412 -4.96 2.96 0.30
C SER A 412 -4.98 1.72 1.17
N ILE A 413 -4.44 1.80 2.39
CA ILE A 413 -4.29 0.64 3.29
C ILE A 413 -5.19 0.83 4.50
N VAL A 414 -6.01 -0.17 4.82
CA VAL A 414 -6.81 -0.17 6.05
C VAL A 414 -5.97 -0.72 7.19
N GLU A 415 -5.41 0.16 8.02
CA GLU A 415 -4.44 -0.19 9.08
C GLU A 415 -4.98 -1.23 10.08
N ASP A 416 -6.26 -1.13 10.44
CA ASP A 416 -6.94 -2.03 11.39
C ASP A 416 -7.04 -3.49 10.92
N THR A 417 -6.77 -3.76 9.63
CA THR A 417 -6.81 -5.11 9.04
C THR A 417 -5.43 -5.78 8.93
N GLY A 418 -4.38 -5.19 9.51
CA GLY A 418 -3.02 -5.70 9.34
C GLY A 418 -2.53 -5.60 7.89
N GLN A 419 -3.05 -4.62 7.13
CA GLN A 419 -2.74 -4.34 5.72
C GLN A 419 -3.28 -5.36 4.71
N PHE A 420 -4.06 -6.36 5.14
CA PHE A 420 -4.62 -7.38 4.25
C PHE A 420 -5.78 -6.88 3.38
N VAL A 421 -6.37 -5.74 3.72
CA VAL A 421 -7.37 -5.05 2.90
C VAL A 421 -6.77 -3.75 2.38
N GLN A 422 -6.82 -3.57 1.06
CA GLN A 422 -6.33 -2.37 0.38
C GLN A 422 -7.35 -1.93 -0.68
N TYR A 423 -7.41 -0.63 -0.94
CA TYR A 423 -8.20 -0.08 -2.03
C TYR A 423 -7.28 0.44 -3.12
N PHE A 424 -7.53 0.03 -4.35
CA PHE A 424 -6.78 0.42 -5.53
C PHE A 424 -7.58 1.44 -6.31
N ARG A 425 -7.00 2.61 -6.50
CA ARG A 425 -7.55 3.68 -7.32
C ARG A 425 -6.99 3.57 -8.73
N ASN A 426 -7.86 3.81 -9.72
CA ASN A 426 -7.56 3.73 -11.14
C ASN A 426 -6.80 2.45 -11.49
N PHE A 427 -7.41 1.31 -11.15
CA PHE A 427 -6.82 0.01 -11.40
C PHE A 427 -7.07 -0.39 -12.86
N SER A 428 -6.02 -0.74 -13.58
CA SER A 428 -6.13 -1.24 -14.95
C SER A 428 -5.12 -2.34 -15.22
N VAL A 429 -5.55 -3.28 -16.07
CA VAL A 429 -4.72 -4.40 -16.50
C VAL A 429 -4.80 -4.51 -18.02
N THR A 430 -3.64 -4.59 -18.65
CA THR A 430 -3.48 -4.92 -20.06
C THR A 430 -2.83 -6.29 -20.16
N THR A 431 -3.54 -7.28 -20.70
CA THR A 431 -2.99 -8.61 -20.96
C THR A 431 -2.47 -8.66 -22.40
N VAL A 432 -1.22 -9.08 -22.54
CA VAL A 432 -0.49 -9.13 -23.81
C VAL A 432 -0.06 -10.57 -24.08
N SER A 433 -0.16 -10.99 -25.34
CA SER A 433 0.30 -12.31 -25.78
C SER A 433 1.82 -12.42 -25.73
N PRO A 434 2.38 -13.64 -25.73
CA PRO A 434 3.83 -13.84 -25.88
C PRO A 434 4.42 -13.17 -27.14
N GLU A 435 3.61 -13.00 -28.19
CA GLU A 435 3.96 -12.34 -29.45
C GLU A 435 3.91 -10.81 -29.39
N GLY A 436 3.32 -10.23 -28.33
CA GLY A 436 3.22 -8.79 -28.12
C GLY A 436 1.86 -8.17 -28.49
N ASP A 437 0.87 -8.98 -28.89
CA ASP A 437 -0.46 -8.48 -29.25
C ASP A 437 -1.33 -8.29 -28.00
N THR A 438 -2.12 -7.20 -27.96
CA THR A 438 -3.04 -6.95 -26.83
C THR A 438 -4.24 -7.89 -26.90
N ILE A 439 -4.37 -8.76 -25.89
CA ILE A 439 -5.44 -9.76 -25.79
C ILE A 439 -6.68 -9.14 -25.14
N GLN A 440 -6.47 -8.39 -24.06
CA GLN A 440 -7.54 -7.82 -23.24
C GLN A 440 -7.03 -6.57 -22.53
N PHE A 441 -7.91 -5.59 -22.35
CA PHE A 441 -7.68 -4.47 -21.46
C PHE A 441 -8.92 -4.21 -20.62
N PHE A 442 -8.73 -3.89 -19.34
CA PHE A 442 -9.79 -3.32 -18.53
C PHE A 442 -9.28 -2.23 -17.60
N SER A 443 -10.18 -1.32 -17.23
CA SER A 443 -9.93 -0.28 -16.24
C SER A 443 -11.14 -0.09 -15.34
N VAL A 444 -10.89 0.12 -14.04
CA VAL A 444 -11.89 0.40 -13.03
C VAL A 444 -11.43 1.57 -12.14
N PRO A 445 -12.30 2.55 -11.82
CA PRO A 445 -11.93 3.69 -10.98
C PRO A 445 -11.48 3.31 -9.57
N TYR A 446 -12.11 2.30 -8.98
CA TYR A 446 -11.74 1.74 -7.69
C TYR A 446 -11.90 0.22 -7.68
N ALA A 447 -11.00 -0.47 -7.00
CA ALA A 447 -11.07 -1.89 -6.73
C ALA A 447 -10.69 -2.16 -5.27
N LYS A 448 -11.26 -3.22 -4.68
CA LYS A 448 -10.92 -3.65 -3.31
C LYS A 448 -10.07 -4.90 -3.38
N MET A 449 -8.89 -4.88 -2.77
CA MET A 449 -8.01 -6.02 -2.68
C MET A 449 -8.06 -6.63 -1.29
N THR A 450 -8.11 -7.96 -1.25
CA THR A 450 -7.96 -8.77 -0.03
C THR A 450 -6.87 -9.80 -0.22
N ALA A 451 -6.04 -10.03 0.79
CA ALA A 451 -5.08 -11.12 0.76
C ALA A 451 -5.79 -12.44 1.09
N GLN A 452 -5.75 -13.40 0.17
CA GLN A 452 -6.34 -14.73 0.37
C GLN A 452 -5.30 -15.83 0.24
N LEU A 453 -5.45 -16.87 1.05
CA LEU A 453 -4.60 -18.06 0.99
C LEU A 453 -4.98 -18.89 -0.24
N VAL A 454 -3.98 -19.31 -1.03
CA VAL A 454 -4.22 -20.05 -2.28
C VAL A 454 -4.98 -21.36 -2.04
N SER A 455 -4.71 -22.09 -0.95
CA SER A 455 -5.48 -23.29 -0.59
C SER A 455 -6.96 -22.98 -0.34
N SER A 456 -7.26 -21.91 0.42
CA SER A 456 -8.65 -21.51 0.70
C SER A 456 -9.41 -21.09 -0.56
N LEU A 457 -8.73 -20.47 -1.53
CA LEU A 457 -9.32 -20.13 -2.82
C LEU A 457 -9.73 -21.38 -3.60
N ARG A 458 -8.88 -22.42 -3.63
CA ARG A 458 -9.19 -23.71 -4.27
C ARG A 458 -10.33 -24.45 -3.54
N ASP A 459 -10.30 -24.48 -2.21
CA ASP A 459 -11.33 -25.13 -1.40
C ASP A 459 -12.70 -24.46 -1.54
N SER A 460 -12.72 -23.14 -1.77
CA SER A 460 -13.96 -22.37 -1.96
C SER A 460 -14.65 -22.60 -3.31
N GLY A 461 -13.97 -23.21 -4.27
CA GLY A 461 -14.45 -23.36 -5.65
C GLY A 461 -14.50 -22.05 -6.44
N LEU A 462 -13.99 -20.93 -5.91
CA LEU A 462 -13.89 -19.66 -6.63
C LEU A 462 -12.91 -19.72 -7.80
N ILE A 463 -11.94 -20.62 -7.73
CA ILE A 463 -10.93 -20.84 -8.76
C ILE A 463 -10.92 -22.34 -9.10
N ASP A 464 -10.99 -22.67 -10.39
CA ASP A 464 -10.98 -24.05 -10.87
C ASP A 464 -9.69 -24.78 -10.47
N ALA A 465 -9.77 -26.10 -10.27
CA ALA A 465 -8.62 -26.95 -10.05
C ALA A 465 -7.56 -26.80 -11.16
N ASN A 466 -8.02 -26.53 -12.39
CA ASN A 466 -7.16 -26.34 -13.56
C ASN A 466 -6.56 -24.93 -13.70
N TRP A 467 -6.91 -23.98 -12.84
CA TRP A 467 -6.30 -22.65 -12.89
C TRP A 467 -4.83 -22.75 -12.46
N GLU A 468 -3.94 -22.45 -13.40
CA GLU A 468 -2.50 -22.49 -13.18
C GLU A 468 -2.06 -21.27 -12.36
N ILE A 469 -1.49 -21.54 -11.17
CA ILE A 469 -1.00 -20.54 -10.23
C ILE A 469 0.47 -20.88 -9.95
N LYS A 470 1.39 -19.96 -10.24
CA LYS A 470 2.83 -20.06 -9.94
C LYS A 470 3.12 -19.99 -8.45
N THR A 471 2.30 -19.27 -7.70
CA THR A 471 2.44 -19.11 -6.25
C THR A 471 2.07 -20.40 -5.50
N SER A 472 2.80 -20.70 -4.42
CA SER A 472 2.58 -21.92 -3.63
C SER A 472 1.27 -21.88 -2.81
N ASN A 473 0.67 -23.04 -2.54
CA ASN A 473 -0.61 -23.16 -1.82
C ASN A 473 -0.63 -22.55 -0.40
N ASP A 474 0.54 -22.44 0.25
CA ASP A 474 0.71 -21.90 1.60
C ASP A 474 0.93 -20.38 1.64
N GLN A 475 0.91 -19.71 0.48
CA GLN A 475 1.16 -18.28 0.37
C GLN A 475 -0.14 -17.50 0.15
N TYR A 476 -0.14 -16.26 0.61
CA TYR A 476 -1.23 -15.32 0.37
C TYR A 476 -1.02 -14.62 -0.95
N VAL A 477 -2.10 -14.49 -1.73
CA VAL A 477 -2.14 -13.79 -3.02
C VAL A 477 -3.18 -12.66 -2.98
N PRO A 478 -2.95 -11.55 -3.70
CA PRO A 478 -3.94 -10.48 -3.83
C PRO A 478 -5.16 -10.92 -4.65
N PHE A 479 -6.33 -10.89 -4.02
CA PHE A 479 -7.64 -11.13 -4.63
C PHE A 479 -8.40 -9.81 -4.74
N ILE A 480 -8.69 -9.35 -5.96
CA ILE A 480 -9.13 -7.98 -6.24
C ILE A 480 -10.56 -7.98 -6.76
N PHE A 481 -11.49 -7.40 -6.00
CA PHE A 481 -12.87 -7.13 -6.39
C PHE A 481 -12.93 -5.94 -7.34
N LEU A 482 -13.56 -6.11 -8.50
CA LEU A 482 -13.68 -5.09 -9.53
C LEU A 482 -15.03 -4.36 -9.49
N GLU A 483 -16.05 -4.95 -8.86
CA GLU A 483 -17.41 -4.41 -8.85
C GLU A 483 -17.76 -3.78 -7.50
N GLY A 484 -18.23 -2.53 -7.56
CA GLY A 484 -18.64 -1.74 -6.39
C GLY A 484 -20.14 -1.47 -6.40
N VAL A 485 -20.79 -1.53 -5.24
CA VAL A 485 -22.25 -1.34 -5.08
C VAL A 485 -22.57 -0.26 -4.07
N ASP A 486 -23.72 0.40 -4.24
CA ASP A 486 -24.25 1.32 -3.24
C ASP A 486 -24.84 0.53 -2.06
N ARG A 487 -24.86 1.13 -0.86
CA ARG A 487 -25.48 0.49 0.30
C ARG A 487 -27.00 0.52 0.23
N GLU A 488 -27.56 1.61 -0.29
CA GLU A 488 -28.99 1.94 -0.18
C GLU A 488 -29.67 2.08 -1.54
N ALA A 489 -28.97 2.58 -2.56
CA ALA A 489 -29.54 2.87 -3.86
C ALA A 489 -29.45 1.67 -4.83
N ASP A 490 -30.58 1.27 -5.42
CA ASP A 490 -30.58 0.30 -6.51
C ASP A 490 -30.25 0.96 -7.86
N ASN A 491 -29.12 0.58 -8.46
CA ASN A 491 -28.73 1.02 -9.80
C ASN A 491 -29.44 0.21 -10.89
N LEU A 492 -30.76 0.37 -10.93
CA LEU A 492 -31.63 -0.37 -11.84
C LEU A 492 -31.56 0.21 -13.26
N ARG A 493 -30.96 -0.53 -14.19
CA ARG A 493 -30.82 -0.13 -15.60
C ARG A 493 -31.32 -1.26 -16.50
N ASN A 494 -32.21 -0.93 -17.45
CA ASN A 494 -32.83 -1.91 -18.36
C ASN A 494 -33.51 -3.10 -17.63
N GLY A 495 -34.07 -2.88 -16.44
CA GLY A 495 -34.76 -3.93 -15.67
C GLY A 495 -33.84 -4.89 -14.90
N LYS A 496 -32.52 -4.66 -14.89
CA LYS A 496 -31.53 -5.39 -14.08
C LYS A 496 -30.82 -4.44 -13.13
N ILE A 497 -30.52 -4.90 -11.91
CA ILE A 497 -29.68 -4.15 -10.97
C ILE A 497 -28.23 -4.36 -11.39
N ASN A 498 -27.52 -3.26 -11.63
CA ASN A 498 -26.11 -3.28 -11.99
C ASN A 498 -25.26 -2.70 -10.85
N PRO A 499 -23.99 -3.09 -10.74
CA PRO A 499 -23.08 -2.43 -9.81
C PRO A 499 -22.87 -0.95 -10.19
N SER A 500 -22.64 -0.12 -9.17
CA SER A 500 -22.34 1.31 -9.31
C SER A 500 -20.99 1.54 -9.98
N ILE A 501 -20.01 0.69 -9.66
CA ILE A 501 -18.67 0.68 -10.25
C ILE A 501 -18.51 -0.67 -10.94
N ALA A 502 -18.12 -0.64 -12.21
CA ALA A 502 -17.83 -1.84 -12.99
C ALA A 502 -16.60 -1.63 -13.88
N PRO A 503 -15.82 -2.69 -14.16
CA PRO A 503 -14.71 -2.62 -15.10
C PRO A 503 -15.18 -2.28 -16.52
N LYS A 504 -14.49 -1.33 -17.17
CA LYS A 504 -14.66 -1.04 -18.60
C LYS A 504 -13.68 -1.90 -19.41
N TYR A 505 -14.20 -2.89 -20.12
CA TYR A 505 -13.38 -3.77 -20.98
C TYR A 505 -13.20 -3.22 -22.39
N LYS A 506 -12.00 -3.41 -22.94
CA LYS A 506 -11.72 -3.35 -24.38
C LYS A 506 -11.20 -4.73 -24.80
N TYR A 507 -11.76 -5.29 -25.88
CA TYR A 507 -11.46 -6.64 -26.38
C TYR A 507 -11.74 -7.75 -25.34
N PRO A 508 -12.97 -7.89 -24.83
CA PRO A 508 -13.29 -8.95 -23.87
C PRO A 508 -13.16 -10.34 -24.55
N GLN A 509 -12.48 -11.26 -23.89
CA GLN A 509 -12.34 -12.66 -24.32
C GLN A 509 -13.50 -13.54 -23.82
N GLU A 510 -14.09 -13.19 -22.67
CA GLU A 510 -15.22 -13.91 -22.06
C GLU A 510 -16.56 -13.26 -22.44
N GLU A 511 -17.60 -14.06 -22.64
CA GLU A 511 -18.98 -13.56 -22.85
C GLU A 511 -19.49 -12.79 -21.62
N ASP A 512 -19.12 -13.21 -20.42
CA ASP A 512 -19.37 -12.54 -19.14
C ASP A 512 -18.07 -12.49 -18.33
N PRO A 513 -17.41 -11.32 -18.20
CA PRO A 513 -16.14 -11.20 -17.47
C PRO A 513 -16.33 -11.43 -15.97
N LEU A 514 -15.35 -12.06 -15.33
CA LEU A 514 -15.35 -12.29 -13.88
C LEU A 514 -15.42 -10.98 -13.08
N PRO A 515 -16.17 -10.94 -11.96
CA PRO A 515 -16.32 -9.74 -11.11
C PRO A 515 -15.06 -9.46 -10.25
N PHE A 516 -14.04 -10.31 -10.36
CA PHE A 516 -12.78 -10.21 -9.63
C PHE A 516 -11.59 -10.46 -10.56
N TYR A 517 -10.42 -10.01 -10.12
CA TYR A 517 -9.13 -10.29 -10.73
C TYR A 517 -8.20 -10.91 -9.69
N LEU A 518 -7.63 -12.08 -10.02
CA LEU A 518 -6.64 -12.75 -9.19
C LEU A 518 -5.24 -12.37 -9.65
N LEU A 519 -4.48 -11.74 -8.76
CA LEU A 519 -3.07 -11.46 -9.01
C LEU A 519 -2.23 -12.58 -8.38
N ASP A 520 -1.69 -13.45 -9.22
CA ASP A 520 -0.85 -14.59 -8.80
C ASP A 520 0.60 -14.14 -8.48
N ILE A 521 0.74 -13.28 -7.47
CA ILE A 521 2.04 -12.94 -6.88
C ILE A 521 1.96 -13.12 -5.36
N PRO A 522 3.08 -13.46 -4.69
CA PRO A 522 3.12 -13.45 -3.24
C PRO A 522 2.77 -12.05 -2.71
N PHE A 523 1.85 -11.95 -1.75
CA PHE A 523 1.43 -10.68 -1.16
C PHE A 523 2.60 -9.84 -0.61
N GLY A 524 3.63 -10.50 -0.06
CA GLY A 524 4.84 -9.83 0.41
C GLY A 524 5.64 -9.13 -0.70
N ASP A 525 5.56 -9.63 -1.94
CA ASP A 525 6.25 -9.04 -3.08
C ASP A 525 5.51 -7.81 -3.62
N LEU A 526 4.17 -7.73 -3.50
CA LEU A 526 3.40 -6.52 -3.82
C LEU A 526 3.90 -5.30 -3.04
N THR A 527 4.28 -5.50 -1.77
CA THR A 527 4.86 -4.42 -0.93
C THR A 527 6.23 -3.98 -1.46
N LEU A 528 7.04 -4.90 -2.00
CA LEU A 528 8.34 -4.57 -2.58
C LEU A 528 8.17 -3.84 -3.93
N ILE A 529 7.22 -4.29 -4.77
CA ILE A 529 6.88 -3.67 -6.05
C ILE A 529 6.42 -2.23 -5.84
N ARG A 530 5.56 -1.99 -4.85
CA ARG A 530 5.13 -0.65 -4.45
C ARG A 530 6.33 0.27 -4.22
N LEU A 531 7.31 -0.18 -3.44
CA LEU A 531 8.51 0.59 -3.12
C LEU A 531 9.43 0.76 -4.35
N ALA A 532 9.49 -0.25 -5.22
CA ALA A 532 10.26 -0.21 -6.46
C ALA A 532 9.74 0.84 -7.46
N CYS A 533 8.43 1.09 -7.50
CA CYS A 533 7.85 2.12 -8.38
C CYS A 533 8.36 3.53 -8.04
N GLY A 534 8.77 3.78 -6.79
CA GLY A 534 9.44 5.02 -6.38
C GLY A 534 10.90 5.14 -6.87
N GLY A 535 11.45 4.09 -7.48
CA GLY A 535 12.84 4.01 -7.92
C GLY A 535 13.79 3.45 -6.86
N PRO A 536 14.97 2.96 -7.27
CA PRO A 536 15.93 2.31 -6.37
C PRO A 536 16.54 3.27 -5.34
N GLU A 537 16.51 4.58 -5.60
CA GLU A 537 17.02 5.63 -4.71
C GLU A 537 16.11 5.80 -3.49
N ASN A 538 14.79 5.80 -3.72
CA ASN A 538 13.77 5.97 -2.68
C ASN A 538 13.45 4.68 -1.93
N MET A 539 13.85 3.52 -2.46
CA MET A 539 13.60 2.23 -1.83
C MET A 539 14.43 2.06 -0.54
N PRO A 540 13.88 1.63 0.61
CA PRO A 540 14.68 1.34 1.79
C PRO A 540 15.72 0.23 1.54
N PHE A 541 16.90 0.32 2.18
CA PHE A 541 18.02 -0.59 1.92
C PHE A 541 17.67 -2.08 2.05
N ILE A 542 16.94 -2.46 3.11
CA ILE A 542 16.53 -3.85 3.35
C ILE A 542 15.55 -4.34 2.27
N SER A 543 14.64 -3.48 1.83
CA SER A 543 13.70 -3.79 0.74
C SER A 543 14.45 -3.94 -0.58
N LEU A 544 15.39 -3.05 -0.87
CA LEU A 544 16.25 -3.09 -2.05
C LEU A 544 17.07 -4.38 -2.11
N LEU A 545 17.65 -4.79 -0.98
CA LEU A 545 18.40 -6.05 -0.86
C LEU A 545 17.55 -7.28 -1.21
N ARG A 546 16.26 -7.29 -0.83
CA ARG A 546 15.33 -8.38 -1.13
C ARG A 546 14.78 -8.33 -2.56
N PHE A 547 14.70 -7.14 -3.14
CA PHE A 547 14.05 -6.91 -4.43
C PHE A 547 15.03 -6.98 -5.62
N ALA A 548 16.29 -6.61 -5.46
CA ALA A 548 17.25 -6.50 -6.57
C ALA A 548 17.36 -7.78 -7.42
N SER A 549 17.31 -8.96 -6.80
CA SER A 549 17.35 -10.25 -7.51
C SER A 549 16.01 -10.67 -8.13
N LYS A 550 14.91 -10.02 -7.75
CA LYS A 550 13.54 -10.29 -8.24
C LYS A 550 13.06 -9.27 -9.27
N ALA A 551 13.77 -8.17 -9.47
CA ALA A 551 13.35 -7.04 -10.29
C ALA A 551 12.83 -7.46 -11.69
N ASP A 552 13.58 -8.32 -12.40
CA ASP A 552 13.22 -8.78 -13.75
C ASP A 552 11.89 -9.55 -13.79
N GLN A 553 11.52 -10.23 -12.69
CA GLN A 553 10.27 -10.99 -12.60
C GLN A 553 9.03 -10.09 -12.64
N TYR A 554 9.22 -8.81 -12.29
CA TYR A 554 8.15 -7.82 -12.19
C TYR A 554 8.27 -6.72 -13.26
N GLY A 555 9.09 -6.94 -14.30
CA GLY A 555 9.29 -5.98 -15.40
C GLY A 555 10.24 -4.83 -15.07
N PHE A 556 10.99 -4.89 -13.97
CA PHE A 556 12.02 -3.91 -13.61
C PHE A 556 13.41 -4.40 -14.04
N SER A 557 14.33 -3.47 -14.34
CA SER A 557 15.70 -3.83 -14.72
C SER A 557 16.53 -4.28 -13.50
N SER A 558 16.88 -5.56 -13.43
CA SER A 558 17.80 -6.09 -12.41
C SER A 558 19.16 -5.40 -12.37
N GLU A 559 19.63 -4.89 -13.51
CA GLU A 559 20.86 -4.10 -13.62
C GLU A 559 20.80 -2.84 -12.76
N ILE A 560 19.74 -2.05 -12.92
CA ILE A 560 19.57 -0.77 -12.22
C ILE A 560 19.52 -1.00 -10.70
N TYR A 561 18.71 -1.96 -10.25
CA TYR A 561 18.54 -2.24 -8.83
C TYR A 561 19.79 -2.88 -8.20
N SER A 562 20.49 -3.76 -8.93
CA SER A 562 21.75 -4.36 -8.45
C SER A 562 22.87 -3.33 -8.36
N CYS A 563 22.98 -2.42 -9.34
CA CYS A 563 23.95 -1.32 -9.30
C CYS A 563 23.66 -0.36 -8.14
N ALA A 564 22.40 0.03 -7.93
CA ALA A 564 22.00 0.88 -6.82
C ALA A 564 22.30 0.23 -5.46
N LEU A 565 22.02 -1.07 -5.31
CA LEU A 565 22.37 -1.84 -4.13
C LEU A 565 23.89 -1.85 -3.89
N ALA A 566 24.66 -2.08 -4.95
CA ALA A 566 26.12 -2.08 -4.89
C ALA A 566 26.66 -0.72 -4.40
N LYS A 567 26.14 0.39 -4.94
CA LYS A 567 26.51 1.75 -4.53
C LYS A 567 26.20 2.02 -3.05
N ARG A 568 25.02 1.60 -2.57
CA ARG A 568 24.64 1.81 -1.16
C ARG A 568 25.44 0.96 -0.19
N CYS A 569 25.77 -0.27 -0.56
CA CYS A 569 26.69 -1.13 0.21
C CYS A 569 28.10 -0.52 0.30
N CYS A 570 28.59 0.09 -0.79
CA CYS A 570 29.95 0.64 -0.87
C CYS A 570 30.08 2.04 -0.25
N TYR A 571 29.00 2.82 -0.23
CA TYR A 571 28.97 4.20 0.26
C TYR A 571 29.70 4.43 1.61
N PRO A 572 29.39 3.70 2.72
CA PRO A 572 30.05 3.96 4.01
C PRO A 572 31.57 3.73 3.93
N PHE A 573 32.02 2.75 3.15
CA PHE A 573 33.43 2.45 2.98
C PHE A 573 34.13 3.46 2.08
N ILE A 574 33.47 3.98 1.04
CA ILE A 574 34.01 5.06 0.19
C ILE A 574 34.22 6.33 1.03
N ILE A 575 33.24 6.71 1.84
CA ILE A 575 33.39 7.84 2.77
C ILE A 575 34.58 7.60 3.72
N LEU A 576 34.73 6.38 4.25
CA LEU A 576 35.86 6.03 5.11
C LEU A 576 37.21 6.17 4.38
N VAL A 577 37.31 5.73 3.11
CA VAL A 577 38.52 5.91 2.28
C VAL A 577 38.88 7.39 2.16
N PHE A 578 37.91 8.25 1.86
CA PHE A 578 38.12 9.70 1.76
C PHE A 578 38.57 10.31 3.09
N MET A 579 37.91 9.95 4.20
CA MET A 579 38.27 10.45 5.53
C MET A 579 39.71 10.07 5.89
N ILE A 580 40.08 8.78 5.75
CA ILE A 580 41.46 8.32 6.01
C ILE A 580 42.45 9.04 5.08
N PHE A 581 42.11 9.22 3.80
CA PHE A 581 42.93 9.98 2.87
C PHE A 581 43.14 11.43 3.34
N PHE A 582 42.09 12.11 3.77
CA PHE A 582 42.20 13.47 4.32
C PHE A 582 42.94 13.52 5.65
N ALA A 583 42.88 12.48 6.47
CA ALA A 583 43.72 12.35 7.65
C ALA A 583 45.21 12.24 7.29
N VAL A 584 45.57 11.52 6.21
CA VAL A 584 46.95 11.51 5.67
C VAL A 584 47.38 12.90 5.24
N VAL A 585 46.53 13.61 4.47
CA VAL A 585 46.81 15.00 4.07
C VAL A 585 47.02 15.88 5.29
N SER A 586 46.15 15.77 6.29
CA SER A 586 46.22 16.55 7.53
C SER A 586 47.49 16.28 8.35
N PHE A 587 47.98 15.04 8.35
CA PHE A 587 49.23 14.70 9.01
C PHE A 587 50.45 15.35 8.33
N ASN A 588 50.44 15.40 6.99
CA ASN A 588 51.50 16.03 6.21
C ASN A 588 51.50 17.56 6.34
N TYR A 589 50.31 18.17 6.45
CA TYR A 589 50.13 19.63 6.60
C TYR A 589 49.82 20.05 8.05
N ARG A 590 50.27 19.27 9.04
CA ARG A 590 50.04 19.56 10.45
C ARG A 590 50.65 20.90 10.88
N LEU A 591 50.03 21.55 11.85
CA LEU A 591 50.51 22.84 12.34
C LEU A 591 51.77 22.67 13.18
N LEU A 592 52.80 23.49 12.93
CA LEU A 592 54.01 23.52 13.75
C LEU A 592 53.66 23.93 15.20
N SER A 593 54.34 23.30 16.15
CA SER A 593 54.13 23.50 17.58
C SER A 593 54.28 24.98 17.97
N GLY A 594 53.20 25.58 18.48
CA GLY A 594 53.15 26.98 18.92
C GLY A 594 52.29 27.92 18.08
N HIS A 595 51.81 27.51 16.90
CA HIS A 595 50.85 28.31 16.13
C HIS A 595 49.41 28.05 16.55
N MET A 596 48.69 29.12 16.91
CA MET A 596 47.24 29.05 17.17
C MET A 596 46.41 29.16 15.89
N PHE A 597 45.19 28.60 15.94
CA PHE A 597 44.25 28.59 14.83
C PHE A 597 43.87 30.04 14.53
N ARG A 598 44.15 30.50 13.31
CA ARG A 598 43.86 31.87 12.90
C ARG A 598 42.39 31.97 12.48
N PHE A 599 41.66 32.93 13.02
CA PHE A 599 40.26 33.16 12.69
C PHE A 599 40.01 33.32 11.18
N GLY A 600 40.97 33.91 10.44
CA GLY A 600 40.89 34.05 8.98
C GLY A 600 40.84 32.73 8.19
N TRP A 601 41.21 31.58 8.77
CA TRP A 601 41.12 30.28 8.09
C TRP A 601 39.68 29.79 7.91
N ILE A 602 38.72 30.34 8.66
CA ILE A 602 37.29 30.03 8.50
C ILE A 602 36.81 30.43 7.10
N LEU A 603 37.40 31.46 6.48
CA LEU A 603 37.08 31.86 5.11
C LEU A 603 37.45 30.80 4.05
N LEU A 604 38.35 29.86 4.39
CA LEU A 604 38.69 28.74 3.51
C LEU A 604 37.71 27.58 3.60
N PHE A 605 36.86 27.52 4.65
CA PHE A 605 35.97 26.38 4.86
C PHE A 605 34.98 26.19 3.71
N PRO A 606 34.28 27.24 3.21
CA PRO A 606 33.37 27.07 2.08
C PRO A 606 34.07 26.58 0.80
N ILE A 607 35.28 27.06 0.53
CA ILE A 607 36.07 26.67 -0.65
C ILE A 607 36.49 25.19 -0.53
N MET A 608 36.95 24.77 0.66
CA MET A 608 37.31 23.38 0.92
C MET A 608 36.10 22.45 0.85
N THR A 609 34.97 22.84 1.44
CA THR A 609 33.71 22.07 1.37
C THR A 609 33.25 21.92 -0.09
N ALA A 610 33.30 22.99 -0.89
CA ALA A 610 32.97 22.92 -2.31
C ALA A 610 33.91 21.99 -3.09
N GLY A 611 35.22 22.08 -2.83
CA GLY A 611 36.22 21.21 -3.48
C GLY A 611 36.04 19.74 -3.12
N ILE A 612 35.77 19.42 -1.85
CA ILE A 612 35.51 18.05 -1.40
C ILE A 612 34.19 17.53 -1.97
N TYR A 613 33.15 18.35 -1.97
CA TYR A 613 31.87 17.99 -2.58
C TYR A 613 32.03 17.65 -4.07
N PHE A 614 32.83 18.44 -4.80
CA PHE A 614 33.15 18.14 -6.20
C PHE A 614 33.92 16.82 -6.37
N MET A 615 34.90 16.53 -5.50
CA MET A 615 35.59 15.23 -5.51
C MET A 615 34.64 14.06 -5.24
N MET A 616 33.67 14.24 -4.34
CA MET A 616 32.66 13.23 -4.04
C MET A 616 31.71 13.00 -5.23
N MET A 617 31.28 14.05 -5.92
CA MET A 617 30.48 13.92 -7.14
C MET A 617 31.24 13.15 -8.23
N LEU A 618 32.53 13.43 -8.42
CA LEU A 618 33.37 12.67 -9.35
C LEU A 618 33.51 11.20 -8.93
N ALA A 619 33.65 10.94 -7.63
CA ALA A 619 33.73 9.58 -7.12
C ALA A 619 32.42 8.80 -7.34
N ASP A 620 31.26 9.41 -7.10
CA ASP A 620 29.95 8.78 -7.34
C ASP A 620 29.73 8.46 -8.82
N TYR A 621 30.18 9.36 -9.72
CA TYR A 621 30.15 9.11 -11.15
C TYR A 621 31.05 7.93 -11.56
N LEU A 622 32.29 7.89 -11.07
CA LEU A 622 33.22 6.78 -11.33
C LEU A 622 32.69 5.46 -10.76
N GLU A 623 32.11 5.49 -9.55
CA GLU A 623 31.47 4.33 -8.93
C GLU A 623 30.33 3.80 -9.80
N SER A 624 29.52 4.69 -10.38
CA SER A 624 28.42 4.31 -11.27
C SER A 624 28.91 3.59 -12.53
N ILE A 625 30.00 4.08 -13.15
CA ILE A 625 30.62 3.42 -14.31
C ILE A 625 31.16 2.04 -13.92
N VAL A 626 31.83 1.93 -12.78
CA VAL A 626 32.38 0.67 -12.28
C VAL A 626 31.25 -0.33 -11.96
N ALA A 627 30.15 0.14 -11.36
CA ALA A 627 29.00 -0.69 -11.02
C ALA A 627 28.36 -1.30 -12.27
N ILE A 628 28.09 -0.49 -13.30
CA ILE A 628 27.53 -0.95 -14.58
C ILE A 628 28.50 -1.95 -15.25
N SER A 629 29.79 -1.61 -15.30
CA SER A 629 30.81 -2.49 -15.90
C SER A 629 30.95 -3.82 -15.16
N MET A 630 30.86 -3.81 -13.82
CA MET A 630 30.86 -5.02 -12.99
C MET A 630 29.58 -5.84 -13.18
N TYR A 631 28.44 -5.19 -13.38
CA TYR A 631 27.18 -5.87 -13.67
C TYR A 631 27.25 -6.72 -14.93
N SER A 632 27.86 -6.19 -16.00
CA SER A 632 28.09 -6.97 -17.22
C SER A 632 28.96 -8.22 -16.99
N LEU A 633 29.80 -8.25 -15.95
CA LEU A 633 30.70 -9.36 -15.64
C LEU A 633 30.15 -10.35 -14.60
N LEU A 634 29.44 -9.84 -13.58
CA LEU A 634 29.04 -10.59 -12.38
C LEU A 634 27.52 -10.71 -12.21
N GLY A 635 26.72 -10.00 -13.00
CA GLY A 635 25.27 -9.93 -12.87
C GLY A 635 24.85 -9.55 -11.44
N ALA A 636 23.92 -10.32 -10.86
CA ALA A 636 23.42 -10.09 -9.50
C ALA A 636 24.49 -10.13 -8.40
N ALA A 637 25.69 -10.68 -8.65
CA ALA A 637 26.80 -10.71 -7.68
C ALA A 637 27.62 -9.40 -7.61
N THR A 638 27.27 -8.39 -8.41
CA THR A 638 27.93 -7.07 -8.45
C THR A 638 28.16 -6.41 -7.10
N PRO A 639 27.18 -6.37 -6.17
CA PRO A 639 27.39 -5.77 -4.85
C PRO A 639 28.58 -6.39 -4.08
N ILE A 640 28.78 -7.71 -4.19
CA ILE A 640 29.86 -8.42 -3.50
C ILE A 640 31.21 -8.05 -4.12
N GLY A 641 31.27 -8.03 -5.47
CA GLY A 641 32.48 -7.67 -6.21
C GLY A 641 32.97 -6.26 -5.89
N MET A 642 32.08 -5.26 -5.94
CA MET A 642 32.44 -3.88 -5.61
C MET A 642 32.87 -3.73 -4.15
N LEU A 643 32.16 -4.36 -3.22
CA LEU A 643 32.48 -4.29 -1.81
C LEU A 643 33.89 -4.85 -1.53
N GLY A 644 34.29 -5.92 -2.21
CA GLY A 644 35.66 -6.45 -2.16
C GLY A 644 36.72 -5.43 -2.59
N ILE A 645 36.47 -4.72 -3.70
CA ILE A 645 37.37 -3.66 -4.21
C ILE A 645 37.49 -2.50 -3.20
N VAL A 646 36.37 -2.03 -2.67
CA VAL A 646 36.37 -0.89 -1.75
C VAL A 646 37.02 -1.25 -0.41
N ILE A 647 36.80 -2.46 0.12
CA ILE A 647 37.51 -2.93 1.32
C ILE A 647 39.03 -2.95 1.09
N LEU A 648 39.49 -3.40 -0.08
CA LEU A 648 40.90 -3.36 -0.42
C LEU A 648 41.43 -1.92 -0.42
N LEU A 649 40.68 -0.95 -0.94
CA LEU A 649 41.04 0.48 -0.91
C LEU A 649 41.13 1.02 0.53
N VAL A 650 40.22 0.62 1.43
CA VAL A 650 40.29 0.98 2.86
C VAL A 650 41.58 0.44 3.49
N LEU A 651 41.95 -0.82 3.20
CA LEU A 651 43.19 -1.41 3.71
C LEU A 651 44.43 -0.70 3.17
N LEU A 652 44.46 -0.37 1.87
CA LEU A 652 45.57 0.33 1.24
C LEU A 652 45.75 1.76 1.78
N THR A 653 44.67 2.51 1.94
CA THR A 653 44.71 3.87 2.52
C THR A 653 45.10 3.85 4.00
N SER A 654 44.61 2.86 4.76
CA SER A 654 45.02 2.63 6.15
C SER A 654 46.51 2.32 6.27
N PHE A 655 47.01 1.41 5.42
CA PHE A 655 48.44 1.11 5.36
C PHE A 655 49.27 2.33 4.98
N ARG A 656 48.76 3.14 4.04
CA ARG A 656 49.40 4.40 3.64
C ARG A 656 49.54 5.34 4.83
N PHE A 657 48.50 5.52 5.64
CA PHE A 657 48.55 6.35 6.85
C PHE A 657 49.64 5.89 7.83
N LEU A 658 49.70 4.59 8.13
CA LEU A 658 50.72 4.03 9.04
C LEU A 658 52.16 4.14 8.51
N SER A 659 52.31 4.24 7.20
CA SER A 659 53.60 4.39 6.52
C SER A 659 54.13 5.84 6.46
N VAL A 660 53.32 6.83 6.83
CA VAL A 660 53.75 8.24 6.88
C VAL A 660 54.82 8.40 7.97
N HIS A 661 55.81 9.26 7.73
CA HIS A 661 56.77 9.64 8.78
C HIS A 661 56.62 11.12 9.08
N GLY A 662 56.84 11.48 10.35
CA GLY A 662 57.06 12.88 10.71
C GLY A 662 58.45 13.28 10.26
N GLU A 663 58.55 14.32 9.43
CA GLU A 663 59.75 15.18 9.39
C GLU A 663 59.75 16.15 10.55
#